data_AF-A0A9E3DQL0-F1
#
_entry.id   AF-A0A9E3DQL0-F1
#
_cell.length_a   1.000
_cell.length_b   1.000
_cell.length_c   1.000
_cell.angle_alpha   90.00
_cell.angle_beta   90.00
_cell.angle_gamma   90.00
#
_symmetry.space_group_name_H-M   'P 1'
#
loop_
_entity.id
_entity.type
_entity.pdbx_description
1 polymer ?
#
loop_
_entity_poly.entity_id
_entity_poly.type
_entity_poly.pdbx_seq_one_letter_code
_entity_poly.pdbx_strand_id
1 'polypeptide(L)'
;MTSASTVSEATSAAAAAAPEAAARTRQRGPSPRTVLAIASLGAAVAFVDATIVNIAFPNIERSFSGTPISSLSWVLNAYNIVLAAFLVAAGRIADLLGRRRIFMFGLEVFTIASLLCAIAPSVDALIAFRVLQALGAACLVPSALALVLNAFSPALRSHGVALLSAVAAAAAGLGPSLGGLLIAAGDWRLVFLVNLPIGAAAALLARRYLVESRAPGRRRMPDLLGALIFAFAIAALVLGVVKGQEWGWTSARIIVCFAVALVLGAVFARRCSRHSSPIVDLTLLRIRTFSVANAMTIITAAGFYGYTLTNVLFLTGVWRYSVLGAGLALTPGPLVAAAVAGPTSRLVHRIGPRPVLLVGGLIWGGAVLWFVERIGATPEFFRAWLPGILMLGVGAGTLFPNLSGAAVASAPGQSFATATGLNSVSRQVGAALGVAIVVAIIGTPSPLTAVAAFHDAWEFGAACLFASAIGCLFVGRVYSERTPSLGDAAREVLQRAPATSPVTRSRPRARRAIVLDATSPAPARVQSAADFLGHVPLFAKLEPKLRETIATQARPVSIAAGQWLFREGDPGDVMYVVRTGRLLVVDESAGATIRELGRGDWVGELSLLTASPRSASVRAARASELLAVAKDDFERLLAASPALSLAMTAALASQLRATRAPAPKTRPLAATVALVALDPSVPLADLARRLAAALGRHLSAAVLDGSEVAVTSPGAGAADAYAPALDRAEAVHDMVLLESRAGASRDPWSEFSLQQADRILAFTAGGEASPGLTDRHELRGCDLVGYDISPGSGKLAAWAQALSPIESHSVRSDMLEPDLERVARRLSGHSVGIVLSGGGARAFAHIGVLEELTAAGVVVDRVAGVSMGAFVGALFAMGLDAEETDARCFEEWVRRSPLRDYTVPRHGLIRGERVKAMLHRTFGTVAIEELPRSFICGCAELRSGQLVVKRSGPLWEGVGFSINIPIIGPPQVRGGDLLIDGSLVDNLPVRSMAELGEGPIIAVDVKATFNRGDDRRQRPVGREPRERIPSLAETITRVLLLGSANTSEAARQHADLTIRPRAEGVGLLEFHQLDVAREAGRDAARSALEAAPPELFF
;
A
#
# COMPACT_ATOMS: atom_id res chain seq x y z
N MET A 1 -7.92 50.66 -4.98
CA MET A 1 -6.91 50.27 -3.97
C MET A 1 -7.51 49.39 -2.86
N THR A 2 -8.52 48.57 -3.16
CA THR A 2 -9.24 47.75 -2.15
C THR A 2 -9.34 46.27 -2.50
N SER A 3 -8.78 45.82 -3.64
CA SER A 3 -8.78 44.41 -4.06
C SER A 3 -7.50 43.64 -3.72
N ALA A 4 -6.46 44.33 -3.25
CA ALA A 4 -5.18 43.72 -2.90
C ALA A 4 -5.11 43.24 -1.44
N SER A 5 -5.94 43.76 -0.52
CA SER A 5 -5.92 43.34 0.88
C SER A 5 -6.69 42.03 1.13
N THR A 6 -7.75 41.77 0.37
CA THR A 6 -8.59 40.57 0.52
C THR A 6 -7.91 39.29 0.03
N VAL A 7 -7.04 39.39 -0.98
CA VAL A 7 -6.23 38.25 -1.47
C VAL A 7 -5.11 37.90 -0.49
N SER A 8 -4.56 38.89 0.22
CA SER A 8 -3.51 38.72 1.23
C SER A 8 -4.06 38.10 2.54
N GLU A 9 -5.27 38.47 2.96
CA GLU A 9 -5.94 37.83 4.11
C GLU A 9 -6.35 36.38 3.82
N ALA A 10 -6.79 36.07 2.59
CA ALA A 10 -7.13 34.69 2.19
C ALA A 10 -5.91 33.77 2.07
N THR A 11 -4.76 34.28 1.60
CA THR A 11 -3.50 33.51 1.58
C THR A 11 -2.87 33.37 2.96
N SER A 12 -3.01 34.36 3.83
CA SER A 12 -2.62 34.28 5.25
C SER A 12 -3.46 33.26 6.03
N ALA A 13 -4.77 33.23 5.80
CA ALA A 13 -5.67 32.23 6.39
C ALA A 13 -5.41 30.80 5.87
N ALA A 14 -5.09 30.63 4.58
CA ALA A 14 -4.70 29.34 4.00
C ALA A 14 -3.32 28.84 4.49
N ALA A 15 -2.36 29.76 4.69
CA ALA A 15 -1.04 29.45 5.24
C ALA A 15 -1.07 29.16 6.75
N ALA A 16 -1.99 29.77 7.51
CA ALA A 16 -2.26 29.44 8.91
C ALA A 16 -3.10 28.15 9.07
N ALA A 17 -3.92 27.80 8.09
CA ALA A 17 -4.66 26.55 8.03
C ALA A 17 -3.80 25.35 7.62
N ALA A 18 -2.68 25.54 6.91
CA ALA A 18 -1.75 24.48 6.52
C ALA A 18 -1.09 23.72 7.71
N PRO A 19 -0.60 24.37 8.78
CA PRO A 19 -0.14 23.67 9.98
C PRO A 19 -1.30 23.07 10.80
N GLU A 20 -2.52 23.64 10.73
CA GLU A 20 -3.72 23.05 11.33
C GLU A 20 -4.23 21.82 10.55
N ALA A 21 -4.15 21.82 9.22
CA ALA A 21 -4.51 20.70 8.34
C ALA A 21 -3.46 19.58 8.42
N ALA A 22 -2.17 19.93 8.54
CA ALA A 22 -1.07 19.01 8.88
C ALA A 22 -1.18 18.45 10.32
N ALA A 23 -1.83 19.18 11.24
CA ALA A 23 -2.16 18.69 12.57
C ALA A 23 -3.43 17.80 12.55
N ARG A 24 -4.39 18.05 11.64
CA ARG A 24 -5.60 17.24 11.44
C ARG A 24 -5.32 15.91 10.71
N THR A 25 -4.33 15.84 9.82
CA THR A 25 -3.89 14.59 9.15
C THR A 25 -3.17 13.59 10.07
N ARG A 26 -2.78 14.00 11.30
CA ARG A 26 -2.27 13.07 12.33
C ARG A 26 -3.38 12.37 13.15
N GLN A 27 -4.66 12.63 12.90
CA GLN A 27 -5.77 12.21 13.77
C GLN A 27 -6.87 11.37 13.10
N ARG A 28 -6.55 10.24 12.48
CA ARG A 28 -7.58 9.20 12.21
C ARG A 28 -7.31 7.83 12.84
N GLY A 29 -6.17 7.66 13.52
CA GLY A 29 -5.96 6.61 14.51
C GLY A 29 -6.05 7.16 15.94
N PRO A 30 -6.45 6.36 16.94
CA PRO A 30 -6.33 6.76 18.35
C PRO A 30 -4.89 7.20 18.63
N SER A 31 -4.72 8.28 19.40
CA SER A 31 -3.37 8.79 19.69
C SER A 31 -2.50 7.67 20.28
N PRO A 32 -1.19 7.59 19.96
CA PRO A 32 -0.31 6.58 20.53
C PRO A 32 -0.32 6.56 22.06
N ARG A 33 -0.55 7.74 22.67
CA ARG A 33 -0.75 7.90 24.12
C ARG A 33 -2.01 7.22 24.61
N THR A 34 -3.12 7.34 23.89
CA THR A 34 -4.40 6.66 24.20
C THR A 34 -4.26 5.15 24.11
N VAL A 35 -3.64 4.64 23.03
CA VAL A 35 -3.39 3.19 22.89
C VAL A 35 -2.50 2.69 24.01
N LEU A 36 -1.44 3.42 24.33
CA LEU A 36 -0.55 3.09 25.43
C LEU A 36 -1.28 3.08 26.77
N ALA A 37 -2.10 4.09 27.07
CA ALA A 37 -2.86 4.15 28.32
C ALA A 37 -3.79 2.94 28.48
N ILE A 38 -4.56 2.60 27.43
CA ILE A 38 -5.49 1.45 27.46
C ILE A 38 -4.73 0.13 27.56
N ALA A 39 -3.68 -0.07 26.77
CA ALA A 39 -2.85 -1.26 26.80
C ALA A 39 -2.16 -1.42 28.16
N SER A 40 -1.68 -0.32 28.74
CA SER A 40 -1.05 -0.28 30.06
C SER A 40 -2.04 -0.59 31.16
N LEU A 41 -3.28 -0.09 31.08
CA LEU A 41 -4.34 -0.42 32.03
C LEU A 41 -4.66 -1.92 32.02
N GLY A 42 -4.84 -2.52 30.83
CA GLY A 42 -5.08 -3.95 30.70
C GLY A 42 -3.90 -4.82 31.15
N ALA A 43 -2.67 -4.41 30.85
CA ALA A 43 -1.48 -5.10 31.32
C ALA A 43 -1.29 -4.97 32.84
N ALA A 44 -1.53 -3.78 33.41
CA ALA A 44 -1.39 -3.52 34.84
C ALA A 44 -2.29 -4.44 35.67
N VAL A 45 -3.54 -4.67 35.24
CA VAL A 45 -4.46 -5.60 35.91
C VAL A 45 -3.85 -7.00 36.05
N ALA A 46 -3.26 -7.54 34.97
CA ALA A 46 -2.62 -8.86 35.01
C ALA A 46 -1.36 -8.90 35.89
N PHE A 47 -0.59 -7.81 35.94
CA PHE A 47 0.64 -7.73 36.74
C PHE A 47 0.38 -7.48 38.23
N VAL A 48 -0.63 -6.67 38.59
CA VAL A 48 -1.10 -6.53 39.98
C VAL A 48 -1.59 -7.88 40.48
N ASP A 49 -2.46 -8.56 39.71
CA ASP A 49 -3.03 -9.85 40.08
C ASP A 49 -1.97 -10.94 40.37
N ALA A 50 -0.88 -10.93 39.59
CA ALA A 50 0.22 -11.87 39.78
C ALA A 50 0.96 -11.72 41.13
N THR A 51 0.93 -10.54 41.76
CA THR A 51 1.65 -10.29 43.02
C THR A 51 0.72 -10.11 44.22
N ILE A 52 -0.47 -9.54 44.02
CA ILE A 52 -1.45 -9.26 45.08
C ILE A 52 -2.02 -10.53 45.73
N VAL A 53 -2.10 -11.65 45.00
CA VAL A 53 -2.61 -12.91 45.57
C VAL A 53 -1.63 -13.52 46.57
N ASN A 54 -0.32 -13.24 46.45
CA ASN A 54 0.69 -13.74 47.39
C ASN A 54 0.48 -13.17 48.80
N ILE A 55 0.11 -11.90 48.93
CA ILE A 55 -0.20 -11.28 50.25
C ILE A 55 -1.55 -11.78 50.82
N ALA A 56 -2.46 -12.24 49.95
CA ALA A 56 -3.73 -12.82 50.35
C ALA A 56 -3.60 -14.26 50.87
N PHE A 57 -2.51 -14.96 50.54
CA PHE A 57 -2.32 -16.39 50.81
C PHE A 57 -2.65 -16.81 52.25
N PRO A 58 -2.19 -16.11 53.32
CA PRO A 58 -2.51 -16.49 54.69
C PRO A 58 -4.00 -16.35 55.07
N ASN A 59 -4.75 -15.47 54.39
CA ASN A 59 -6.20 -15.31 54.62
C ASN A 59 -7.00 -16.37 53.86
N ILE A 60 -6.54 -16.74 52.66
CA ILE A 60 -7.09 -17.85 51.89
C ILE A 60 -6.91 -19.15 52.67
N GLU A 61 -5.72 -19.36 53.25
CA GLU A 61 -5.42 -20.50 54.14
C GLU A 61 -6.37 -20.56 55.33
N ARG A 62 -6.55 -19.44 56.04
CA ARG A 62 -7.49 -19.39 57.18
C ARG A 62 -8.95 -19.63 56.76
N SER A 63 -9.36 -19.18 55.58
CA SER A 63 -10.72 -19.42 55.05
C SER A 63 -10.96 -20.88 54.69
N PHE A 64 -9.90 -21.61 54.31
CA PHE A 64 -9.92 -23.01 53.91
C PHE A 64 -9.08 -23.86 54.87
N SER A 65 -9.24 -23.64 56.18
CA SER A 65 -8.38 -24.17 57.26
C SER A 65 -8.26 -25.70 57.34
N GLY A 66 -9.09 -26.46 56.61
CA GLY A 66 -8.99 -27.92 56.48
C GLY A 66 -8.14 -28.41 55.31
N THR A 67 -7.51 -27.53 54.52
CA THR A 67 -6.78 -27.88 53.30
C THR A 67 -5.26 -27.69 53.48
N PRO A 68 -4.41 -28.66 53.08
CA PRO A 68 -2.96 -28.53 53.18
C PRO A 68 -2.40 -27.35 52.37
N ILE A 69 -1.35 -26.71 52.88
CA ILE A 69 -0.62 -25.60 52.22
C ILE A 69 -0.17 -26.01 50.80
N SER A 70 0.21 -27.27 50.61
CA SER A 70 0.60 -27.82 49.31
C SER A 70 -0.53 -27.74 48.28
N SER A 71 -1.79 -28.00 48.67
CA SER A 71 -2.96 -27.88 47.82
C SER A 71 -3.33 -26.40 47.60
N LEU A 72 -3.20 -25.54 48.61
CA LEU A 72 -3.41 -24.09 48.45
C LEU A 72 -2.39 -23.43 47.52
N SER A 73 -1.15 -23.91 47.49
CA SER A 73 -0.10 -23.39 46.60
C SER A 73 -0.50 -23.43 45.12
N TRP A 74 -1.44 -24.30 44.75
CA TRP A 74 -1.98 -24.39 43.39
C TRP A 74 -2.80 -23.16 42.96
N VAL A 75 -3.32 -22.37 43.90
CA VAL A 75 -3.95 -21.07 43.59
C VAL A 75 -2.95 -20.12 42.90
N LEU A 76 -1.67 -20.22 43.27
CA LEU A 76 -0.55 -19.48 42.66
C LEU A 76 0.05 -20.23 41.47
N ASN A 77 0.35 -21.52 41.66
CA ASN A 77 1.06 -22.33 40.66
C ASN A 77 0.24 -22.55 39.38
N ALA A 78 -1.06 -22.86 39.49
CA ALA A 78 -1.90 -23.09 38.32
C ALA A 78 -1.95 -21.85 37.41
N TYR A 79 -2.05 -20.65 38.02
CA TYR A 79 -2.03 -19.40 37.28
C TYR A 79 -0.71 -19.21 36.51
N ASN A 80 0.43 -19.39 37.20
CA ASN A 80 1.75 -19.21 36.59
C ASN A 80 2.01 -20.22 35.46
N ILE A 81 1.61 -21.50 35.64
CA ILE A 81 1.79 -22.56 34.65
C ILE A 81 0.98 -22.27 33.38
N VAL A 82 -0.30 -21.94 33.53
CA VAL A 82 -1.19 -21.67 32.40
C VAL A 82 -0.76 -20.40 31.67
N LEU A 83 -0.40 -19.35 32.41
CA LEU A 83 0.13 -18.13 31.84
C LEU A 83 1.43 -18.41 31.05
N ALA A 84 2.36 -19.19 31.60
CA ALA A 84 3.57 -19.60 30.89
C ALA A 84 3.27 -20.35 29.59
N ALA A 85 2.35 -21.32 29.64
CA ALA A 85 2.09 -22.21 28.53
C ALA A 85 1.37 -21.54 27.35
N PHE A 86 0.43 -20.66 27.64
CA PHE A 86 -0.42 -20.06 26.63
C PHE A 86 0.04 -18.68 26.16
N LEU A 87 0.95 -18.00 26.86
CA LEU A 87 1.34 -16.62 26.53
C LEU A 87 1.91 -16.46 25.11
N VAL A 88 2.81 -17.35 24.69
CA VAL A 88 3.37 -17.26 23.32
C VAL A 88 2.36 -17.68 22.26
N ALA A 89 1.53 -18.69 22.55
CA ALA A 89 0.46 -19.12 21.66
C ALA A 89 -0.58 -18.00 21.45
N ALA A 90 -1.02 -17.37 22.54
CA ALA A 90 -1.97 -16.28 22.54
C ALA A 90 -1.44 -15.05 21.80
N GLY A 91 -0.15 -14.72 21.92
CA GLY A 91 0.47 -13.65 21.13
C GLY A 91 0.39 -13.92 19.61
N ARG A 92 0.63 -15.16 19.18
CA ARG A 92 0.46 -15.55 17.77
C ARG A 92 -1.00 -15.54 17.34
N ILE A 93 -1.93 -15.93 18.22
CA ILE A 93 -3.38 -15.83 17.97
C ILE A 93 -3.79 -14.36 17.85
N ALA A 94 -3.22 -13.45 18.65
CA ALA A 94 -3.47 -12.02 18.57
C ALA A 94 -3.04 -11.45 17.22
N ASP A 95 -1.86 -11.83 16.75
CA ASP A 95 -1.45 -11.48 15.39
C ASP A 95 -2.40 -12.09 14.34
N LEU A 96 -2.89 -13.32 14.52
CA LEU A 96 -3.83 -14.00 13.60
C LEU A 96 -5.22 -13.37 13.49
N LEU A 97 -5.95 -13.36 14.61
CA LEU A 97 -7.37 -13.05 14.63
C LEU A 97 -7.63 -11.54 14.75
N GLY A 98 -6.64 -10.79 15.23
CA GLY A 98 -6.73 -9.36 15.52
C GLY A 98 -6.25 -9.05 16.93
N ARG A 99 -5.32 -8.10 17.05
CA ARG A 99 -4.71 -7.71 18.33
C ARG A 99 -5.73 -7.07 19.25
N ARG A 100 -6.67 -6.27 18.71
CA ARG A 100 -7.76 -5.68 19.49
C ARG A 100 -8.72 -6.76 19.98
N ARG A 101 -9.12 -7.69 19.12
CA ARG A 101 -10.02 -8.80 19.49
C ARG A 101 -9.46 -9.67 20.59
N ILE A 102 -8.19 -10.09 20.50
CA ILE A 102 -7.60 -10.95 21.52
C ILE A 102 -7.31 -10.18 22.81
N PHE A 103 -6.97 -8.90 22.73
CA PHE A 103 -6.91 -8.04 23.91
C PHE A 103 -8.27 -7.96 24.62
N MET A 104 -9.35 -7.67 23.89
CA MET A 104 -10.72 -7.60 24.43
C MET A 104 -11.18 -8.93 25.01
N PHE A 105 -10.99 -10.02 24.27
CA PHE A 105 -11.32 -11.37 24.74
C PHE A 105 -10.56 -11.72 26.02
N GLY A 106 -9.25 -11.45 26.05
CA GLY A 106 -8.43 -11.65 27.24
C GLY A 106 -8.92 -10.84 28.43
N LEU A 107 -9.31 -9.58 28.20
CA LEU A 107 -9.84 -8.69 29.23
C LEU A 107 -11.18 -9.15 29.81
N GLU A 108 -12.10 -9.56 28.94
CA GLU A 108 -13.40 -10.08 29.33
C GLU A 108 -13.25 -11.39 30.12
N VAL A 109 -12.47 -12.34 29.61
CA VAL A 109 -12.18 -13.61 30.29
C VAL A 109 -11.51 -13.36 31.64
N PHE A 110 -10.51 -12.47 31.69
CA PHE A 110 -9.81 -12.15 32.93
C PHE A 110 -10.75 -11.53 33.98
N THR A 111 -11.59 -10.58 33.56
CA THR A 111 -12.51 -9.86 34.46
C THR A 111 -13.59 -10.78 35.01
N ILE A 112 -14.18 -11.62 34.15
CA ILE A 112 -15.17 -12.62 34.55
C ILE A 112 -14.54 -13.66 35.47
N ALA A 113 -13.35 -14.18 35.12
CA ALA A 113 -12.65 -15.14 35.96
C ALA A 113 -12.28 -14.56 37.33
N SER A 114 -11.92 -13.28 37.40
CA SER A 114 -11.67 -12.59 38.67
C SER A 114 -12.93 -12.53 39.55
N LEU A 115 -14.10 -12.27 38.96
CA LEU A 115 -15.36 -12.36 39.69
C LEU A 115 -15.62 -13.79 40.20
N LEU A 116 -15.38 -14.80 39.37
CA LEU A 116 -15.53 -16.20 39.74
C LEU A 116 -14.58 -16.60 40.89
N CYS A 117 -13.32 -16.12 40.86
CA CYS A 117 -12.36 -16.30 41.96
C CYS A 117 -12.89 -15.67 43.27
N ALA A 118 -13.52 -14.49 43.21
CA ALA A 118 -14.07 -13.83 44.39
C ALA A 118 -15.25 -14.59 45.01
N ILE A 119 -16.05 -15.30 44.22
CA ILE A 119 -17.21 -16.06 44.72
C ILE A 119 -16.91 -17.56 44.91
N ALA A 120 -15.64 -17.96 44.80
CA ALA A 120 -15.27 -19.37 44.85
C ALA A 120 -15.68 -20.02 46.20
N PRO A 121 -16.47 -21.13 46.17
CA PRO A 121 -16.92 -21.80 47.38
C PRO A 121 -15.89 -22.79 47.95
N SER A 122 -14.92 -23.22 47.14
CA SER A 122 -13.90 -24.20 47.51
C SER A 122 -12.54 -23.89 46.87
N VAL A 123 -11.47 -24.49 47.40
CA VAL A 123 -10.11 -24.36 46.86
C VAL A 123 -10.02 -24.87 45.42
N ASP A 124 -10.68 -26.00 45.10
CA ASP A 124 -10.67 -26.56 43.74
C ASP A 124 -11.37 -25.64 42.73
N ALA A 125 -12.50 -25.04 43.12
CA ALA A 125 -13.18 -24.04 42.31
C ALA A 125 -12.29 -22.80 42.10
N LEU A 126 -11.62 -22.33 43.16
CA LEU A 126 -10.68 -21.21 43.08
C LEU A 126 -9.52 -21.53 42.13
N ILE A 127 -8.94 -22.74 42.20
CA ILE A 127 -7.87 -23.17 41.28
C ILE A 127 -8.38 -23.19 39.83
N ALA A 128 -9.57 -23.73 39.57
CA ALA A 128 -10.17 -23.77 38.23
C ALA A 128 -10.40 -22.35 37.67
N PHE A 129 -10.89 -21.42 38.49
CA PHE A 129 -11.07 -20.03 38.09
C PHE A 129 -9.73 -19.31 37.89
N ARG A 130 -8.69 -19.64 38.66
CA ARG A 130 -7.31 -19.15 38.43
C ARG A 130 -6.73 -19.63 37.10
N VAL A 131 -7.04 -20.86 36.67
CA VAL A 131 -6.70 -21.35 35.33
C VAL A 131 -7.38 -20.50 34.25
N LEU A 132 -8.68 -20.23 34.39
CA LEU A 132 -9.41 -19.37 33.45
C LEU A 132 -8.86 -17.93 33.45
N GLN A 133 -8.54 -17.39 34.61
CA GLN A 133 -7.97 -16.06 34.78
C GLN A 133 -6.60 -15.96 34.10
N ALA A 134 -5.77 -17.00 34.22
CA ALA A 134 -4.47 -17.07 33.55
C ALA A 134 -4.59 -17.15 32.02
N LEU A 135 -5.61 -17.81 31.47
CA LEU A 135 -5.88 -17.78 30.02
C LEU A 135 -6.23 -16.36 29.54
N GLY A 136 -7.00 -15.62 30.34
CA GLY A 136 -7.28 -14.20 30.10
C GLY A 136 -6.01 -13.36 30.10
N ALA A 137 -5.16 -13.54 31.13
CA ALA A 137 -3.87 -12.86 31.24
C ALA A 137 -2.92 -13.20 30.07
N ALA A 138 -2.90 -14.46 29.64
CA ALA A 138 -2.09 -14.92 28.52
C ALA A 138 -2.49 -14.26 27.20
N CYS A 139 -3.77 -13.94 27.02
CA CYS A 139 -4.26 -13.17 25.87
C CYS A 139 -3.96 -11.68 26.01
N LEU A 140 -4.10 -11.12 27.21
CA LEU A 140 -3.91 -9.70 27.50
C LEU A 140 -2.48 -9.21 27.27
N VAL A 141 -1.50 -9.83 27.93
CA VAL A 141 -0.12 -9.35 28.00
C VAL A 141 0.54 -9.20 26.61
N PRO A 142 0.57 -10.22 25.74
CA PRO A 142 1.20 -10.08 24.43
C PRO A 142 0.41 -9.18 23.49
N SER A 143 -0.93 -9.15 23.61
CA SER A 143 -1.78 -8.28 22.78
C SER A 143 -1.57 -6.80 23.15
N ALA A 144 -1.41 -6.48 24.43
CA ALA A 144 -1.10 -5.12 24.90
C ALA A 144 0.22 -4.62 24.30
N LEU A 145 1.27 -5.44 24.36
CA LEU A 145 2.57 -5.12 23.74
C LEU A 145 2.44 -4.93 22.22
N ALA A 146 1.70 -5.81 21.55
CA ALA A 146 1.51 -5.76 20.10
C ALA A 146 0.70 -4.52 19.65
N LEU A 147 -0.28 -4.08 20.44
CA LEU A 147 -1.02 -2.84 20.21
C LEU A 147 -0.11 -1.60 20.36
N VAL A 148 0.75 -1.57 21.37
CA VAL A 148 1.72 -0.49 21.58
C VAL A 148 2.75 -0.43 20.44
N LEU A 149 3.31 -1.58 20.04
CA LEU A 149 4.28 -1.64 18.93
C LEU A 149 3.68 -1.17 17.59
N ASN A 150 2.37 -1.32 17.40
CA ASN A 150 1.67 -0.85 16.21
C ASN A 150 1.34 0.65 16.26
N ALA A 151 1.04 1.18 17.44
CA ALA A 151 0.65 2.58 17.60
C ALA A 151 1.84 3.55 17.52
N PHE A 152 3.05 3.09 17.86
CA PHE A 152 4.26 3.92 17.78
C PHE A 152 5.02 3.69 16.46
N SER A 153 5.50 4.78 15.86
CA SER A 153 6.38 4.73 14.69
C SER A 153 7.67 3.96 15.00
N PRO A 154 8.36 3.36 14.00
CA PRO A 154 9.54 2.53 14.22
C PRO A 154 10.60 3.16 15.14
N ALA A 155 10.83 4.47 15.01
CA ALA A 155 11.77 5.24 15.84
C ALA A 155 11.34 5.37 17.32
N LEU A 156 10.04 5.32 17.61
CA LEU A 156 9.48 5.50 18.95
C LEU A 156 8.99 4.19 19.61
N ARG A 157 9.11 3.03 18.92
CA ARG A 157 8.70 1.73 19.48
C ARG A 157 9.42 1.39 20.78
N SER A 158 10.72 1.67 20.86
CA SER A 158 11.52 1.45 22.07
C SER A 158 11.00 2.27 23.25
N HIS A 159 10.59 3.52 23.01
CA HIS A 159 9.99 4.39 24.02
C HIS A 159 8.63 3.85 24.50
N GLY A 160 7.77 3.42 23.57
CA GLY A 160 6.47 2.82 23.91
C GLY A 160 6.62 1.53 24.74
N VAL A 161 7.55 0.66 24.37
CA VAL A 161 7.87 -0.57 25.13
C VAL A 161 8.43 -0.25 26.51
N ALA A 162 9.30 0.74 26.63
CA ALA A 162 9.87 1.17 27.90
C ALA A 162 8.77 1.68 28.85
N LEU A 163 7.84 2.51 28.36
CA LEU A 163 6.77 3.06 29.19
C LEU A 163 5.75 1.99 29.60
N LEU A 164 5.36 1.08 28.69
CA LEU A 164 4.53 -0.08 29.03
C LEU A 164 5.19 -0.96 30.11
N SER A 165 6.50 -1.19 29.99
CA SER A 165 7.28 -1.99 30.95
C SER A 165 7.41 -1.28 32.31
N ALA A 166 7.54 0.05 32.31
CA ALA A 166 7.56 0.84 33.54
C ALA A 166 6.23 0.75 34.29
N VAL A 167 5.10 0.85 33.59
CA VAL A 167 3.77 0.66 34.19
C VAL A 167 3.61 -0.76 34.73
N ALA A 168 4.03 -1.77 33.97
CA ALA A 168 4.00 -3.16 34.43
C ALA A 168 4.82 -3.39 35.72
N ALA A 169 6.01 -2.77 35.82
CA ALA A 169 6.85 -2.86 37.00
C ALA A 169 6.23 -2.15 38.22
N ALA A 170 5.67 -0.94 38.01
CA ALA A 170 4.96 -0.23 39.07
C ALA A 170 3.73 -1.00 39.56
N ALA A 171 2.95 -1.57 38.63
CA ALA A 171 1.80 -2.42 38.93
C ALA A 171 2.19 -3.65 39.77
N ALA A 172 3.24 -4.36 39.38
CA ALA A 172 3.73 -5.51 40.13
C ALA A 172 4.20 -5.12 41.55
N GLY A 173 4.84 -3.96 41.70
CA GLY A 173 5.37 -3.47 42.98
C GLY A 173 4.30 -2.96 43.95
N LEU A 174 3.20 -2.40 43.45
CA LEU A 174 2.08 -1.94 44.27
C LEU A 174 1.23 -3.09 44.83
N GLY A 175 1.31 -4.29 44.24
CA GLY A 175 0.50 -5.46 44.59
C GLY A 175 0.42 -5.76 46.09
N PRO A 176 1.53 -6.00 46.81
CA PRO A 176 1.49 -6.33 48.24
C PRO A 176 0.82 -5.25 49.11
N SER A 177 1.11 -3.97 48.84
CA SER A 177 0.55 -2.84 49.60
C SER A 177 -0.96 -2.68 49.34
N LEU A 178 -1.35 -2.74 48.06
CA LEU A 178 -2.75 -2.64 47.65
C LEU A 178 -3.56 -3.84 48.17
N GLY A 179 -3.00 -5.05 48.08
CA GLY A 179 -3.61 -6.26 48.63
C GLY A 179 -3.76 -6.20 50.14
N GLY A 180 -2.73 -5.76 50.85
CA GLY A 180 -2.80 -5.56 52.30
C GLY A 180 -3.90 -4.59 52.72
N LEU A 181 -4.06 -3.47 51.99
CA LEU A 181 -5.14 -2.50 52.21
C LEU A 181 -6.53 -3.09 51.93
N LEU A 182 -6.69 -3.77 50.79
CA LEU A 182 -7.96 -4.38 50.40
C LEU A 182 -8.39 -5.47 51.39
N ILE A 183 -7.45 -6.30 51.84
CA ILE A 183 -7.71 -7.34 52.84
C ILE A 183 -8.07 -6.72 54.19
N ALA A 184 -7.38 -5.65 54.60
CA ALA A 184 -7.70 -4.96 55.84
C ALA A 184 -9.07 -4.28 55.82
N ALA A 185 -9.54 -3.85 54.63
CA ALA A 185 -10.86 -3.25 54.46
C ALA A 185 -12.02 -4.27 54.49
N GLY A 186 -11.73 -5.56 54.35
CA GLY A 186 -12.77 -6.59 54.33
C GLY A 186 -12.21 -8.01 54.26
N ASP A 187 -12.34 -8.65 53.09
CA ASP A 187 -12.02 -10.06 52.87
C ASP A 187 -11.02 -10.23 51.72
N TRP A 188 -10.32 -11.36 51.67
CA TRP A 188 -9.38 -11.68 50.59
C TRP A 188 -10.05 -11.66 49.21
N ARG A 189 -11.37 -11.85 49.13
CA ARG A 189 -12.14 -11.71 47.89
C ARG A 189 -12.01 -10.34 47.23
N LEU A 190 -11.77 -9.27 48.01
CA LEU A 190 -11.58 -7.92 47.49
C LEU A 190 -10.35 -7.81 46.57
N VAL A 191 -9.35 -8.68 46.77
CA VAL A 191 -8.16 -8.79 45.92
C VAL A 191 -8.51 -9.20 44.49
N PHE A 192 -9.58 -9.95 44.31
CA PHE A 192 -10.10 -10.29 42.98
C PHE A 192 -11.14 -9.28 42.48
N LEU A 193 -11.94 -8.68 43.38
CA LEU A 193 -12.94 -7.69 43.00
C LEU A 193 -12.33 -6.36 42.51
N VAL A 194 -11.12 -5.99 42.95
CA VAL A 194 -10.42 -4.78 42.46
C VAL A 194 -10.18 -4.80 40.95
N ASN A 195 -10.08 -5.99 40.34
CA ASN A 195 -9.87 -6.13 38.90
C ASN A 195 -11.13 -5.79 38.08
N LEU A 196 -12.34 -5.86 38.68
CA LEU A 196 -13.60 -5.61 37.98
C LEU A 196 -13.76 -4.17 37.49
N PRO A 197 -13.67 -3.13 38.35
CA PRO A 197 -13.81 -1.75 37.89
C PRO A 197 -12.72 -1.38 36.88
N ILE A 198 -11.49 -1.85 37.09
CA ILE A 198 -10.36 -1.57 36.18
C ILE A 198 -10.55 -2.29 34.83
N GLY A 199 -10.95 -3.56 34.87
CA GLY A 199 -11.22 -4.36 33.67
C GLY A 199 -12.40 -3.83 32.86
N ALA A 200 -13.50 -3.43 33.53
CA ALA A 200 -14.66 -2.81 32.87
C ALA A 200 -14.30 -1.46 32.23
N ALA A 201 -13.55 -0.61 32.93
CA ALA A 201 -13.08 0.67 32.38
C ALA A 201 -12.15 0.44 31.18
N ALA A 202 -11.19 -0.47 31.30
CA ALA A 202 -10.30 -0.83 30.20
C ALA A 202 -11.08 -1.39 29.00
N ALA A 203 -12.11 -2.20 29.22
CA ALA A 203 -12.92 -2.81 28.16
C ALA A 203 -13.77 -1.75 27.44
N LEU A 204 -14.37 -0.82 28.19
CA LEU A 204 -15.14 0.29 27.62
C LEU A 204 -14.26 1.20 26.77
N LEU A 205 -13.10 1.60 27.32
CA LEU A 205 -12.13 2.44 26.61
C LEU A 205 -11.56 1.71 25.39
N ALA A 206 -11.24 0.43 25.51
CA ALA A 206 -10.75 -0.39 24.41
C ALA A 206 -11.79 -0.55 23.28
N ARG A 207 -13.07 -0.72 23.61
CA ARG A 207 -14.17 -0.78 22.62
C ARG A 207 -14.33 0.53 21.86
N ARG A 208 -14.17 1.67 22.56
CA ARG A 208 -14.39 3.01 22.01
C ARG A 208 -13.21 3.53 21.19
N TYR A 209 -11.98 3.30 21.65
CA TYR A 209 -10.81 3.97 21.11
C TYR A 209 -9.83 3.07 20.34
N LEU A 210 -9.72 1.77 20.64
CA LEU A 210 -8.74 0.93 19.92
C LEU A 210 -9.23 0.59 18.50
N VAL A 211 -8.31 0.53 17.55
CA VAL A 211 -8.59 0.09 16.17
C VAL A 211 -8.03 -1.31 15.96
N GLU A 212 -8.74 -2.13 15.18
CA GLU A 212 -8.28 -3.50 14.90
C GLU A 212 -7.00 -3.47 14.05
N SER A 213 -6.01 -4.26 14.46
CA SER A 213 -4.75 -4.39 13.76
C SER A 213 -4.32 -5.86 13.72
N ARG A 214 -3.82 -6.27 12.55
CA ARG A 214 -3.30 -7.62 12.29
C ARG A 214 -1.93 -7.47 11.67
N ALA A 215 -0.99 -8.35 11.98
CA ALA A 215 0.31 -8.33 11.29
C ALA A 215 0.13 -8.59 9.77
N PRO A 216 1.14 -8.36 8.92
CA PRO A 216 1.13 -8.76 7.51
C PRO A 216 1.48 -10.25 7.28
N GLY A 217 0.92 -10.89 6.23
CA GLY A 217 1.35 -12.21 5.74
C GLY A 217 0.63 -13.47 6.26
N ARG A 218 0.96 -14.62 5.63
CA ARG A 218 0.42 -15.98 5.87
C ARG A 218 0.66 -16.47 7.30
N ARG A 219 -0.42 -16.95 7.92
CA ARG A 219 -0.46 -17.07 9.36
C ARG A 219 -1.18 -18.37 9.74
N ARG A 220 -0.40 -19.38 10.13
CA ARG A 220 -0.89 -20.69 10.59
C ARG A 220 -1.19 -20.61 12.09
N MET A 221 -2.24 -21.31 12.53
CA MET A 221 -2.54 -21.51 13.96
C MET A 221 -1.27 -21.96 14.72
N PRO A 222 -0.98 -21.36 15.89
CA PRO A 222 0.10 -21.84 16.73
C PRO A 222 -0.25 -23.22 17.29
N ASP A 223 0.77 -23.92 17.75
CA ASP A 223 0.65 -25.27 18.28
C ASP A 223 -0.05 -25.33 19.65
N LEU A 224 -1.38 -25.19 19.69
CA LEU A 224 -2.16 -25.20 20.94
C LEU A 224 -2.02 -26.53 21.70
N LEU A 225 -1.89 -27.64 21.00
CA LEU A 225 -1.62 -28.93 21.63
C LEU A 225 -0.22 -28.96 22.27
N GLY A 226 0.76 -28.33 21.64
CA GLY A 226 2.08 -28.09 22.26
C GLY A 226 2.00 -27.26 23.54
N ALA A 227 1.09 -26.27 23.61
CA ALA A 227 0.90 -25.47 24.84
C ALA A 227 0.34 -26.34 25.96
N LEU A 228 -0.66 -27.16 25.65
CA LEU A 228 -1.23 -28.11 26.59
C LEU A 228 -0.19 -29.10 27.09
N ILE A 229 0.59 -29.71 26.20
CA ILE A 229 1.68 -30.65 26.58
C ILE A 229 2.67 -29.94 27.51
N PHE A 230 3.06 -28.70 27.20
CA PHE A 230 3.97 -27.93 28.04
C PHE A 230 3.36 -27.60 29.41
N ALA A 231 2.09 -27.19 29.45
CA ALA A 231 1.37 -26.93 30.70
C ALA A 231 1.35 -28.17 31.60
N PHE A 232 1.00 -29.33 31.03
CA PHE A 232 0.96 -30.59 31.78
C PHE A 232 2.35 -31.09 32.18
N ALA A 233 3.39 -30.86 31.37
CA ALA A 233 4.77 -31.19 31.73
C ALA A 233 5.23 -30.40 32.97
N ILE A 234 5.01 -29.08 32.97
CA ILE A 234 5.36 -28.24 34.12
C ILE A 234 4.46 -28.53 35.32
N ALA A 235 3.16 -28.78 35.11
CA ALA A 235 2.24 -29.16 36.19
C ALA A 235 2.65 -30.47 36.87
N ALA A 236 3.04 -31.49 36.09
CA ALA A 236 3.53 -32.76 36.64
C ALA A 236 4.84 -32.56 37.43
N LEU A 237 5.76 -31.74 36.93
CA LEU A 237 7.00 -31.39 37.61
C LEU A 237 6.73 -30.68 38.94
N VAL A 238 5.88 -29.64 38.93
CA VAL A 238 5.50 -28.87 40.11
C VAL A 238 4.74 -29.74 41.11
N LEU A 239 3.85 -30.62 40.66
CA LEU A 239 3.12 -31.54 41.52
C LEU A 239 4.06 -32.47 42.29
N GLY A 240 5.06 -33.05 41.60
CA GLY A 240 6.06 -33.92 42.22
C GLY A 240 6.87 -33.20 43.30
N VAL A 241 7.24 -31.94 43.08
CA VAL A 241 7.95 -31.11 44.06
C VAL A 241 7.07 -30.76 45.25
N VAL A 242 5.86 -30.22 44.99
CA VAL A 242 4.95 -29.72 46.03
C VAL A 242 4.44 -30.84 46.94
N LYS A 243 4.15 -32.03 46.39
CA LYS A 243 3.69 -33.20 47.15
C LYS A 243 4.82 -34.08 47.68
N GLY A 244 6.08 -33.66 47.48
CA GLY A 244 7.30 -34.30 47.96
C GLY A 244 7.23 -34.78 49.41
N GLN A 245 6.95 -33.84 50.30
CA GLN A 245 6.90 -34.08 51.74
C GLN A 245 5.68 -34.90 52.17
N GLU A 246 4.52 -34.73 51.50
CA GLU A 246 3.27 -35.41 51.88
C GLU A 246 3.21 -36.87 51.41
N TRP A 247 3.63 -37.14 50.17
CA TRP A 247 3.59 -38.47 49.58
C TRP A 247 4.87 -39.26 49.82
N GLY A 248 5.96 -38.58 50.21
CA GLY A 248 7.30 -39.15 50.37
C GLY A 248 8.05 -39.23 49.04
N TRP A 249 9.28 -38.71 49.02
CA TRP A 249 10.14 -38.55 47.84
C TRP A 249 10.41 -39.84 47.04
N THR A 250 10.32 -41.00 47.68
CA THR A 250 10.53 -42.32 47.05
C THR A 250 9.23 -43.02 46.61
N SER A 251 8.07 -42.39 46.81
CA SER A 251 6.78 -43.00 46.46
C SER A 251 6.59 -43.15 44.94
N ALA A 252 5.88 -44.21 44.55
CA ALA A 252 5.55 -44.45 43.14
C ALA A 252 4.82 -43.26 42.49
N ARG A 253 4.00 -42.52 43.25
CA ARG A 253 3.26 -41.34 42.77
C ARG A 253 4.20 -40.23 42.31
N ILE A 254 5.27 -39.96 43.09
CA ILE A 254 6.26 -38.93 42.75
C ILE A 254 7.12 -39.34 41.57
N ILE A 255 7.55 -40.60 41.54
CA ILE A 255 8.32 -41.15 40.41
C ILE A 255 7.50 -41.04 39.11
N VAL A 256 6.20 -41.36 39.15
CA VAL A 256 5.28 -41.17 38.02
C VAL A 256 5.17 -39.69 37.62
N CYS A 257 5.07 -38.76 38.57
CA CYS A 257 5.02 -37.33 38.26
C CYS A 257 6.28 -36.85 37.50
N PHE A 258 7.48 -37.22 37.96
CA PHE A 258 8.73 -36.87 37.28
C PHE A 258 8.88 -37.59 35.93
N ALA A 259 8.47 -38.86 35.83
CA ALA A 259 8.47 -39.60 34.58
C ALA A 259 7.52 -38.96 33.55
N VAL A 260 6.31 -38.58 33.96
CA VAL A 260 5.34 -37.87 33.11
C VAL A 260 5.89 -36.51 32.67
N ALA A 261 6.49 -35.74 33.59
CA ALA A 261 7.13 -34.48 33.26
C ALA A 261 8.24 -34.65 32.21
N LEU A 262 9.09 -35.68 32.36
CA LEU A 262 10.16 -36.00 31.42
C LEU A 262 9.61 -36.42 30.05
N VAL A 263 8.63 -37.32 30.02
CA VAL A 263 8.01 -37.80 28.78
C VAL A 263 7.29 -36.67 28.04
N LEU A 264 6.46 -35.89 28.73
CA LEU A 264 5.77 -34.74 28.12
C LEU A 264 6.75 -33.65 27.68
N GLY A 265 7.82 -33.41 28.44
CA GLY A 265 8.91 -32.52 28.06
C GLY A 265 9.61 -32.97 26.78
N ALA A 266 9.91 -34.26 26.64
CA ALA A 266 10.50 -34.84 25.43
C ALA A 266 9.54 -34.76 24.23
N VAL A 267 8.25 -35.05 24.43
CA VAL A 267 7.20 -34.90 23.41
C VAL A 267 7.08 -33.44 22.96
N PHE A 268 7.09 -32.50 23.91
CA PHE A 268 7.07 -31.06 23.64
C PHE A 268 8.28 -30.62 22.82
N ALA A 269 9.50 -31.04 23.20
CA ALA A 269 10.73 -30.71 22.46
C ALA A 269 10.70 -31.28 21.03
N ARG A 270 10.26 -32.54 20.87
CA ARG A 270 10.07 -33.19 19.56
C ARG A 270 9.01 -32.48 18.72
N ARG A 271 7.95 -31.99 19.35
CA ARG A 271 6.89 -31.25 18.67
C ARG A 271 7.36 -29.87 18.24
N CYS A 272 8.07 -29.14 19.10
CA CYS A 272 8.68 -27.85 18.77
C CYS A 272 9.71 -27.95 17.62
N SER A 273 10.41 -29.08 17.48
CA SER A 273 11.37 -29.28 16.37
C SER A 273 10.71 -29.63 15.03
N ARG A 274 9.46 -30.10 15.03
CA ARG A 274 8.77 -30.58 13.80
C ARG A 274 7.56 -29.73 13.41
N HIS A 275 6.92 -29.05 14.34
CA HIS A 275 5.72 -28.27 14.07
C HIS A 275 6.05 -27.04 13.23
N SER A 276 5.21 -26.72 12.23
CA SER A 276 5.47 -25.60 11.31
C SER A 276 5.30 -24.21 11.94
N SER A 277 4.65 -24.13 13.10
CA SER A 277 4.51 -22.92 13.93
C SER A 277 4.64 -23.31 15.41
N PRO A 278 5.87 -23.61 15.89
CA PRO A 278 6.09 -24.13 17.24
C PRO A 278 6.02 -23.00 18.28
N ILE A 279 5.51 -23.27 19.49
CA ILE A 279 5.42 -22.25 20.55
C ILE A 279 6.81 -21.72 20.90
N VAL A 280 7.77 -22.61 21.07
CA VAL A 280 9.18 -22.26 21.33
C VAL A 280 9.95 -22.45 20.04
N ASP A 281 10.54 -21.36 19.55
CA ASP A 281 11.47 -21.43 18.43
C ASP A 281 12.85 -21.91 18.93
N LEU A 282 13.14 -23.18 18.67
CA LEU A 282 14.40 -23.81 19.06
C LEU A 282 15.63 -23.18 18.39
N THR A 283 15.46 -22.41 17.31
CA THR A 283 16.57 -21.70 16.67
C THR A 283 17.09 -20.55 17.54
N LEU A 284 16.21 -19.88 18.29
CA LEU A 284 16.61 -18.85 19.24
C LEU A 284 17.42 -19.46 20.39
N LEU A 285 17.07 -20.68 20.84
CA LEU A 285 17.81 -21.42 21.86
C LEU A 285 19.20 -21.91 21.41
N ARG A 286 19.56 -21.76 20.13
CA ARG A 286 20.95 -21.98 19.67
C ARG A 286 21.83 -20.76 19.90
N ILE A 287 21.25 -19.57 20.12
CA ILE A 287 22.00 -18.35 20.40
C ILE A 287 22.44 -18.41 21.86
N ARG A 288 23.74 -18.58 22.11
CA ARG A 288 24.31 -18.76 23.46
C ARG A 288 23.84 -17.70 24.45
N THR A 289 23.92 -16.42 24.08
CA THR A 289 23.48 -15.29 24.92
C THR A 289 22.00 -15.39 25.27
N PHE A 290 21.15 -15.72 24.29
CA PHE A 290 19.71 -15.84 24.47
C PHE A 290 19.36 -16.99 25.42
N SER A 291 20.00 -18.15 25.24
CA SER A 291 19.77 -19.35 26.07
C SER A 291 20.25 -19.14 27.50
N VAL A 292 21.45 -18.58 27.68
CA VAL A 292 21.98 -18.24 29.02
C VAL A 292 21.07 -17.23 29.71
N ALA A 293 20.66 -16.15 29.03
CA ALA A 293 19.81 -15.12 29.63
C ALA A 293 18.43 -15.67 30.04
N ASN A 294 17.82 -16.54 29.23
CA ASN A 294 16.56 -17.20 29.58
C ASN A 294 16.72 -18.21 30.73
N ALA A 295 17.80 -19.00 30.73
CA ALA A 295 18.09 -19.92 31.83
C ALA A 295 18.28 -19.16 33.16
N MET A 296 19.03 -18.06 33.12
CA MET A 296 19.19 -17.19 34.30
C MET A 296 17.86 -16.57 34.70
N THR A 297 17.01 -16.17 33.75
CA THR A 297 15.66 -15.64 34.05
C THR A 297 14.82 -16.65 34.83
N ILE A 298 14.88 -17.95 34.51
CA ILE A 298 14.19 -19.02 35.27
C ILE A 298 14.71 -19.05 36.71
N ILE A 299 16.04 -19.08 36.90
CA ILE A 299 16.68 -19.17 38.22
C ILE A 299 16.41 -17.91 39.05
N THR A 300 16.57 -16.72 38.48
CA THR A 300 16.28 -15.45 39.15
C THR A 300 14.82 -15.38 39.56
N ALA A 301 13.90 -15.79 38.68
CA ALA A 301 12.47 -15.79 38.99
C ALA A 301 12.13 -16.81 40.09
N ALA A 302 12.75 -17.99 40.10
CA ALA A 302 12.56 -18.97 41.17
C ALA A 302 12.98 -18.41 42.54
N GLY A 303 14.17 -17.78 42.60
CA GLY A 303 14.61 -17.09 43.81
C GLY A 303 13.65 -15.97 44.23
N PHE A 304 13.27 -15.10 43.29
CA PHE A 304 12.41 -13.94 43.55
C PHE A 304 11.04 -14.31 44.11
N TYR A 305 10.30 -15.17 43.42
CA TYR A 305 8.96 -15.57 43.85
C TYR A 305 9.01 -16.45 45.10
N GLY A 306 10.05 -17.28 45.23
CA GLY A 306 10.33 -18.07 46.43
C GLY A 306 10.49 -17.19 47.66
N TYR A 307 11.48 -16.29 47.68
CA TYR A 307 11.71 -15.44 48.86
C TYR A 307 10.54 -14.48 49.11
N THR A 308 9.82 -14.02 48.08
CA THR A 308 8.66 -13.14 48.26
C THR A 308 7.57 -13.84 49.08
N LEU A 309 7.29 -15.12 48.76
CA LEU A 309 6.38 -15.93 49.55
C LEU A 309 6.92 -16.16 50.97
N THR A 310 8.20 -16.51 51.10
CA THR A 310 8.89 -16.69 52.40
C THR A 310 8.74 -15.44 53.28
N ASN A 311 8.97 -14.25 52.74
CA ASN A 311 8.88 -13.00 53.47
C ASN A 311 7.44 -12.73 53.96
N VAL A 312 6.43 -12.97 53.11
CA VAL A 312 5.03 -12.79 53.50
C VAL A 312 4.68 -13.75 54.65
N LEU A 313 4.96 -15.04 54.46
CA LEU A 313 4.65 -16.08 55.45
C LEU A 313 5.40 -15.85 56.77
N PHE A 314 6.65 -15.41 56.71
CA PHE A 314 7.45 -15.10 57.90
C PHE A 314 6.87 -13.91 58.68
N LEU A 315 6.56 -12.80 57.99
CA LEU A 315 6.00 -11.61 58.62
C LEU A 315 4.65 -11.90 59.30
N THR A 316 3.78 -12.68 58.66
CA THR A 316 2.46 -12.99 59.21
C THR A 316 2.47 -14.15 60.21
N GLY A 317 3.34 -15.15 60.02
CA GLY A 317 3.38 -16.37 60.83
C GLY A 317 4.28 -16.24 62.06
N VAL A 318 5.50 -15.71 61.89
CA VAL A 318 6.51 -15.61 62.95
C VAL A 318 6.41 -14.26 63.67
N TRP A 319 6.53 -13.16 62.93
CA TRP A 319 6.43 -11.80 63.51
C TRP A 319 5.00 -11.36 63.81
N ARG A 320 4.01 -12.13 63.38
CA ARG A 320 2.57 -11.89 63.62
C ARG A 320 2.09 -10.50 63.20
N TYR A 321 2.69 -9.94 62.15
CA TYR A 321 2.23 -8.68 61.57
C TYR A 321 0.82 -8.86 60.99
N SER A 322 0.03 -7.79 61.04
CA SER A 322 -1.21 -7.73 60.27
C SER A 322 -0.89 -7.82 58.78
N VAL A 323 -1.85 -8.25 57.96
CA VAL A 323 -1.66 -8.40 56.51
C VAL A 323 -1.29 -7.05 55.86
N LEU A 324 -1.90 -5.96 56.32
CA LEU A 324 -1.53 -4.60 55.93
C LEU A 324 -0.11 -4.26 56.37
N GLY A 325 0.26 -4.58 57.62
CA GLY A 325 1.62 -4.37 58.12
C GLY A 325 2.67 -5.13 57.33
N ALA A 326 2.39 -6.39 56.98
CA ALA A 326 3.27 -7.21 56.15
C ALA A 326 3.38 -6.65 54.71
N GLY A 327 2.26 -6.22 54.12
CA GLY A 327 2.24 -5.56 52.81
C GLY A 327 3.08 -4.28 52.79
N LEU A 328 2.90 -3.41 53.79
CA LEU A 328 3.66 -2.17 53.96
C LEU A 328 5.15 -2.41 54.26
N ALA A 329 5.48 -3.48 54.98
CA ALA A 329 6.87 -3.85 55.25
C ALA A 329 7.61 -4.31 53.98
N LEU A 330 6.89 -4.79 52.97
CA LEU A 330 7.46 -5.23 51.69
C LEU A 330 7.55 -4.10 50.65
N THR A 331 6.68 -3.08 50.75
CA THR A 331 6.59 -1.96 49.79
C THR A 331 7.90 -1.23 49.47
N PRO A 332 8.84 -1.00 50.42
CA PRO A 332 10.06 -0.26 50.11
C PRO A 332 10.92 -0.96 49.04
N GLY A 333 10.93 -2.30 49.01
CA GLY A 333 11.73 -3.07 48.06
C GLY A 333 11.38 -2.77 46.60
N PRO A 334 10.12 -2.97 46.16
CA PRO A 334 9.70 -2.62 44.81
C PRO A 334 9.87 -1.14 44.44
N LEU A 335 9.68 -0.21 45.39
CA LEU A 335 9.91 1.23 45.15
C LEU A 335 11.39 1.52 44.82
N VAL A 336 12.30 0.95 45.60
CA VAL A 336 13.75 1.05 45.33
C VAL A 336 14.10 0.36 44.01
N ALA A 337 13.53 -0.82 43.73
CA ALA A 337 13.77 -1.53 42.48
C ALA A 337 13.35 -0.69 41.26
N ALA A 338 12.18 -0.04 41.31
CA ALA A 338 11.71 0.86 40.27
C ALA A 338 12.64 2.08 40.09
N ALA A 339 13.10 2.68 41.19
CA ALA A 339 14.02 3.82 41.15
C ALA A 339 15.41 3.44 40.58
N VAL A 340 15.90 2.23 40.87
CA VAL A 340 17.23 1.75 40.47
C VAL A 340 17.26 1.20 39.03
N ALA A 341 16.15 0.70 38.51
CA ALA A 341 16.07 0.12 37.16
C ALA A 341 16.48 1.10 36.03
N GLY A 342 16.06 2.37 36.14
CA GLY A 342 16.39 3.40 35.16
C GLY A 342 17.90 3.69 35.07
N PRO A 343 18.55 4.11 36.17
CA PRO A 343 19.99 4.38 36.19
C PRO A 343 20.85 3.18 35.75
N THR A 344 20.51 1.97 36.21
CA THR A 344 21.30 0.76 35.90
C THR A 344 21.17 0.34 34.44
N SER A 345 20.01 0.50 33.82
CA SER A 345 19.87 0.26 32.37
C SER A 345 20.73 1.22 31.53
N ARG A 346 20.88 2.49 31.94
CA ARG A 346 21.83 3.43 31.31
C ARG A 346 23.28 2.98 31.48
N LEU A 347 23.62 2.41 32.63
CA LEU A 347 24.96 1.89 32.90
C LEU A 347 25.28 0.67 32.02
N VAL A 348 24.31 -0.22 31.78
CA VAL A 348 24.43 -1.34 30.84
C VAL A 348 24.84 -0.86 29.44
N HIS A 349 24.30 0.27 28.97
CA HIS A 349 24.69 0.85 27.69
C HIS A 349 26.12 1.39 27.65
N ARG A 350 26.69 1.79 28.80
CA ARG A 350 28.05 2.37 28.88
C ARG A 350 29.14 1.31 29.05
N ILE A 351 28.95 0.38 29.97
CA ILE A 351 29.99 -0.61 30.36
C ILE A 351 29.63 -2.06 29.97
N GLY A 352 28.50 -2.26 29.30
CA GLY A 352 27.97 -3.56 28.91
C GLY A 352 27.13 -4.25 30.00
N PRO A 353 26.34 -5.28 29.62
CA PRO A 353 25.42 -5.95 30.55
C PRO A 353 26.12 -6.77 31.64
N ARG A 354 27.25 -7.41 31.34
CA ARG A 354 27.93 -8.34 32.26
C ARG A 354 28.24 -7.77 33.65
N PRO A 355 29.00 -6.67 33.78
CA PRO A 355 29.39 -6.16 35.11
C PRO A 355 28.16 -5.70 35.91
N VAL A 356 27.17 -5.10 35.25
CA VAL A 356 25.94 -4.62 35.92
C VAL A 356 25.10 -5.79 36.42
N LEU A 357 24.90 -6.84 35.62
CA LEU A 357 24.14 -8.03 36.02
C LEU A 357 24.84 -8.80 37.15
N LEU A 358 26.17 -8.96 37.09
CA LEU A 358 26.94 -9.62 38.15
C LEU A 358 26.78 -8.87 39.48
N VAL A 359 27.05 -7.56 39.50
CA VAL A 359 26.95 -6.75 40.71
C VAL A 359 25.51 -6.74 41.25
N GLY A 360 24.52 -6.58 40.37
CA GLY A 360 23.11 -6.64 40.76
C GLY A 360 22.73 -7.97 41.41
N GLY A 361 23.17 -9.10 40.85
CA GLY A 361 22.91 -10.42 41.41
C GLY A 361 23.64 -10.69 42.73
N LEU A 362 24.88 -10.23 42.89
CA LEU A 362 25.62 -10.34 44.14
C LEU A 362 24.96 -9.53 45.27
N ILE A 363 24.54 -8.28 44.98
CA ILE A 363 23.80 -7.45 45.93
C ILE A 363 22.49 -8.15 46.32
N TRP A 364 21.79 -8.72 45.33
CA TRP A 364 20.50 -9.36 45.59
C TRP A 364 20.63 -10.63 46.43
N GLY A 365 21.58 -11.52 46.09
CA GLY A 365 21.86 -12.72 46.88
C GLY A 365 22.34 -12.38 48.30
N GLY A 366 23.21 -11.38 48.43
CA GLY A 366 23.68 -10.87 49.72
C GLY A 366 22.55 -10.28 50.57
N ALA A 367 21.58 -9.61 49.95
CA ALA A 367 20.41 -9.09 50.65
C ALA A 367 19.49 -10.19 51.20
N VAL A 368 19.40 -11.34 50.52
CA VAL A 368 18.67 -12.50 51.05
C VAL A 368 19.46 -13.17 52.18
N LEU A 369 20.78 -13.31 52.05
CA LEU A 369 21.64 -13.82 53.15
C LEU A 369 21.59 -12.93 54.40
N TRP A 370 21.47 -11.61 54.23
CA TRP A 370 21.28 -10.69 55.34
C TRP A 370 20.07 -11.06 56.20
N PHE A 371 18.98 -11.56 55.60
CA PHE A 371 17.84 -12.04 56.35
C PHE A 371 18.13 -13.31 57.15
N VAL A 372 18.91 -14.24 56.62
CA VAL A 372 19.35 -15.43 57.35
C VAL A 372 20.18 -15.03 58.59
N GLU A 373 21.10 -14.07 58.44
CA GLU A 373 22.00 -13.67 59.53
C GLU A 373 21.35 -12.75 60.59
N ARG A 374 20.44 -11.86 60.17
CA ARG A 374 19.97 -10.75 61.01
C ARG A 374 18.53 -10.89 61.50
N ILE A 375 17.72 -11.74 60.88
CA ILE A 375 16.32 -11.90 61.27
C ILE A 375 16.16 -13.08 62.21
N GLY A 376 15.81 -12.76 63.45
CA GLY A 376 15.37 -13.72 64.47
C GLY A 376 13.85 -13.70 64.67
N ALA A 377 13.39 -14.38 65.73
CA ALA A 377 11.98 -14.44 66.10
C ALA A 377 11.40 -13.10 66.57
N THR A 378 12.24 -12.16 67.01
CA THR A 378 11.81 -10.84 67.49
C THR A 378 11.69 -9.83 66.33
N PRO A 379 10.58 -9.06 66.26
CA PRO A 379 10.41 -8.05 65.21
C PRO A 379 11.42 -6.91 65.30
N GLU A 380 12.32 -6.81 64.33
CA GLU A 380 13.33 -5.76 64.22
C GLU A 380 13.23 -5.02 62.88
N PHE A 381 12.17 -4.23 62.71
CA PHE A 381 11.89 -3.60 61.42
C PHE A 381 13.00 -2.64 60.95
N PHE A 382 13.36 -1.64 61.76
CA PHE A 382 14.31 -0.61 61.32
C PHE A 382 15.76 -1.09 61.25
N ARG A 383 16.16 -2.01 62.14
CA ARG A 383 17.56 -2.47 62.27
C ARG A 383 17.89 -3.65 61.36
N ALA A 384 16.95 -4.58 61.17
CA ALA A 384 17.18 -5.80 60.40
C ALA A 384 16.38 -5.82 59.08
N TRP A 385 15.06 -5.57 59.13
CA TRP A 385 14.19 -5.74 57.96
C TRP A 385 14.40 -4.66 56.88
N LEU A 386 14.38 -3.39 57.29
CA LEU A 386 14.41 -2.24 56.38
C LEU A 386 15.72 -2.18 55.56
N PRO A 387 16.92 -2.36 56.14
CA PRO A 387 18.14 -2.44 55.34
C PRO A 387 18.10 -3.59 54.32
N GLY A 388 17.62 -4.77 54.73
CA GLY A 388 17.51 -5.94 53.86
C GLY A 388 16.55 -5.72 52.69
N ILE A 389 15.34 -5.18 52.93
CA ILE A 389 14.36 -4.92 51.87
C ILE A 389 14.83 -3.82 50.89
N LEU A 390 15.58 -2.83 51.37
CA LEU A 390 16.18 -1.80 50.50
C LEU A 390 17.27 -2.42 49.62
N MET A 391 18.16 -3.25 50.17
CA MET A 391 19.19 -3.96 49.40
C MET A 391 18.57 -4.93 48.39
N LEU A 392 17.50 -5.65 48.77
CA LEU A 392 16.71 -6.47 47.84
C LEU A 392 16.20 -5.62 46.66
N GLY A 393 15.68 -4.42 46.94
CA GLY A 393 15.22 -3.49 45.91
C GLY A 393 16.34 -3.09 44.95
N VAL A 394 17.52 -2.75 45.46
CA VAL A 394 18.69 -2.41 44.62
C VAL A 394 19.09 -3.59 43.73
N GLY A 395 19.17 -4.79 44.30
CA GLY A 395 19.52 -6.02 43.57
C GLY A 395 18.50 -6.35 42.48
N ALA A 396 17.21 -6.37 42.83
CA ALA A 396 16.11 -6.66 41.92
C ALA A 396 16.00 -5.64 40.78
N GLY A 397 16.10 -4.35 41.09
CA GLY A 397 16.07 -3.28 40.09
C GLY A 397 17.26 -3.30 39.13
N THR A 398 18.41 -3.80 39.60
CA THR A 398 19.63 -3.92 38.78
C THR A 398 19.63 -5.17 37.91
N LEU A 399 19.28 -6.33 38.46
CA LEU A 399 19.41 -7.60 37.73
C LEU A 399 18.18 -7.88 36.84
N PHE A 400 16.98 -7.83 37.41
CA PHE A 400 15.77 -8.39 36.81
C PHE A 400 15.36 -7.75 35.46
N PRO A 401 15.24 -6.40 35.33
CA PRO A 401 14.87 -5.77 34.06
C PRO A 401 16.00 -5.85 33.03
N ASN A 402 17.26 -5.73 33.46
CA ASN A 402 18.41 -5.75 32.55
C ASN A 402 18.69 -7.15 31.99
N LEU A 403 18.44 -8.21 32.76
CA LEU A 403 18.54 -9.60 32.30
C LEU A 403 17.47 -9.90 31.23
N SER A 404 16.24 -9.43 31.48
CA SER A 404 15.13 -9.54 30.52
C SER A 404 15.45 -8.76 29.23
N GLY A 405 16.00 -7.54 29.36
CA GLY A 405 16.45 -6.73 28.23
C GLY A 405 17.56 -7.39 27.42
N ALA A 406 18.55 -8.00 28.07
CA ALA A 406 19.64 -8.72 27.41
C ALA A 406 19.14 -9.96 26.65
N ALA A 407 18.16 -10.68 27.20
CA ALA A 407 17.51 -11.80 26.50
C ALA A 407 16.87 -11.32 25.20
N VAL A 408 16.06 -10.25 25.26
CA VAL A 408 15.33 -9.74 24.09
C VAL A 408 16.27 -9.11 23.06
N ALA A 409 17.28 -8.35 23.49
CA ALA A 409 18.24 -7.68 22.60
C ALA A 409 19.15 -8.65 21.83
N SER A 410 19.32 -9.87 22.32
CA SER A 410 20.13 -10.90 21.64
C SER A 410 19.42 -11.60 20.48
N ALA A 411 18.11 -11.36 20.31
CA ALA A 411 17.34 -11.95 19.22
C ALA A 411 17.44 -11.11 17.92
N PRO A 412 17.42 -11.73 16.72
CA PRO A 412 17.40 -11.00 15.46
C PRO A 412 16.18 -10.08 15.36
N GLY A 413 16.31 -8.91 14.71
CA GLY A 413 15.28 -7.86 14.69
C GLY A 413 13.88 -8.29 14.22
N GLN A 414 13.78 -9.39 13.45
CA GLN A 414 12.50 -9.96 13.01
C GLN A 414 11.80 -10.86 14.06
N SER A 415 12.48 -11.21 15.16
CA SER A 415 12.01 -12.15 16.20
C SER A 415 11.73 -11.49 17.56
N PHE A 416 11.71 -10.14 17.63
CA PHE A 416 11.59 -9.38 18.88
C PHE A 416 10.39 -9.80 19.75
N ALA A 417 9.19 -9.91 19.17
CA ALA A 417 7.98 -10.31 19.91
C ALA A 417 8.06 -11.76 20.44
N THR A 418 8.60 -12.68 19.64
CA THR A 418 8.82 -14.08 20.05
C THR A 418 9.85 -14.17 21.18
N ALA A 419 10.91 -13.36 21.13
CA ALA A 419 11.95 -13.28 22.16
C ALA A 419 11.41 -12.75 23.49
N THR A 420 10.64 -11.66 23.47
CA THR A 420 9.96 -11.13 24.67
C THR A 420 8.95 -12.12 25.25
N GLY A 421 8.20 -12.79 24.37
CA GLY A 421 7.28 -13.86 24.77
C GLY A 421 7.99 -14.98 25.50
N LEU A 422 9.08 -15.52 24.92
CA LEU A 422 9.83 -16.62 25.54
C LEU A 422 10.49 -16.22 26.86
N ASN A 423 11.03 -15.00 26.97
CA ASN A 423 11.56 -14.51 28.23
C ASN A 423 10.48 -14.44 29.32
N SER A 424 9.26 -14.05 28.96
CA SER A 424 8.13 -14.06 29.90
C SER A 424 7.74 -15.48 30.31
N VAL A 425 7.77 -16.46 29.40
CA VAL A 425 7.56 -17.88 29.72
C VAL A 425 8.61 -18.37 30.73
N SER A 426 9.89 -18.09 30.47
CA SER A 426 11.00 -18.43 31.37
C SER A 426 10.76 -17.89 32.78
N ARG A 427 10.32 -16.63 32.90
CA ARG A 427 9.99 -16.02 34.18
C ARG A 427 8.84 -16.75 34.91
N GLN A 428 7.77 -17.10 34.20
CA GLN A 428 6.61 -17.77 34.82
C GLN A 428 6.90 -19.22 35.23
N VAL A 429 7.73 -19.93 34.45
CA VAL A 429 8.23 -21.27 34.84
C VAL A 429 9.06 -21.17 36.11
N GLY A 430 9.98 -20.20 36.18
CA GLY A 430 10.77 -19.93 37.39
C GLY A 430 9.87 -19.60 38.58
N ALA A 431 8.85 -18.75 38.40
CA ALA A 431 7.89 -18.41 39.44
C ALA A 431 7.18 -19.64 40.04
N ALA A 432 6.67 -20.53 39.18
CA ALA A 432 5.98 -21.75 39.61
C ALA A 432 6.93 -22.72 40.35
N LEU A 433 8.16 -22.89 39.85
CA LEU A 433 9.17 -23.74 40.50
C LEU A 433 9.63 -23.15 41.85
N GLY A 434 9.87 -21.84 41.92
CA GLY A 434 10.30 -21.17 43.14
C GLY A 434 9.29 -21.30 44.28
N VAL A 435 8.01 -21.02 43.99
CA VAL A 435 6.92 -21.21 44.95
C VAL A 435 6.79 -22.67 45.36
N ALA A 436 6.84 -23.59 44.40
CA ALA A 436 6.76 -25.03 44.68
C ALA A 436 7.88 -25.54 45.60
N ILE A 437 9.13 -25.15 45.33
CA ILE A 437 10.30 -25.56 46.12
C ILE A 437 10.23 -24.96 47.52
N VAL A 438 9.92 -23.66 47.64
CA VAL A 438 9.79 -23.01 48.96
C VAL A 438 8.68 -23.64 49.79
N VAL A 439 7.52 -23.97 49.19
CA VAL A 439 6.46 -24.70 49.90
C VAL A 439 6.92 -26.09 50.35
N ALA A 440 7.72 -26.78 49.54
CA ALA A 440 8.28 -28.09 49.89
C ALA A 440 9.37 -28.02 50.97
N ILE A 441 10.13 -26.91 51.04
CA ILE A 441 11.14 -26.64 52.09
C ILE A 441 10.45 -26.26 53.40
N ILE A 442 9.52 -25.30 53.37
CA ILE A 442 8.83 -24.81 54.57
C ILE A 442 7.97 -25.92 55.18
N GLY A 443 7.23 -26.68 54.36
CA GLY A 443 6.37 -27.77 54.81
C GLY A 443 5.33 -27.31 55.84
N THR A 444 5.14 -28.10 56.91
CA THR A 444 4.32 -27.75 58.09
C THR A 444 5.22 -27.69 59.32
N PRO A 445 5.96 -26.58 59.51
CA PRO A 445 6.98 -26.53 60.55
C PRO A 445 6.34 -26.41 61.93
N SER A 446 6.93 -27.11 62.91
CA SER A 446 6.55 -26.93 64.32
C SER A 446 6.96 -25.53 64.80
N PRO A 447 6.33 -24.97 65.86
CA PRO A 447 6.73 -23.68 66.41
C PRO A 447 8.21 -23.56 66.77
N LEU A 448 8.86 -24.68 67.13
CA LEU A 448 10.28 -24.75 67.48
C LEU A 448 11.21 -24.78 66.26
N THR A 449 10.72 -25.25 65.10
CA THR A 449 11.50 -25.37 63.85
C THR A 449 11.13 -24.32 62.81
N ALA A 450 10.13 -23.48 63.07
CA ALA A 450 9.61 -22.49 62.13
C ALA A 450 10.70 -21.55 61.60
N VAL A 451 11.51 -20.95 62.48
CA VAL A 451 12.57 -20.01 62.07
C VAL A 451 13.61 -20.69 61.18
N ALA A 452 14.03 -21.92 61.53
CA ALA A 452 14.99 -22.68 60.73
C ALA A 452 14.44 -23.02 59.34
N ALA A 453 13.17 -23.43 59.24
CA ALA A 453 12.54 -23.70 57.94
C ALA A 453 12.44 -22.46 57.03
N PHE A 454 12.26 -21.26 57.62
CA PHE A 454 12.32 -20.00 56.88
C PHE A 454 13.74 -19.61 56.48
N HIS A 455 14.74 -19.91 57.31
CA HIS A 455 16.16 -19.74 56.96
C HIS A 455 16.52 -20.61 55.76
N ASP A 456 16.15 -21.89 55.74
CA ASP A 456 16.38 -22.80 54.59
C ASP A 456 15.75 -22.24 53.30
N ALA A 457 14.54 -21.66 53.40
CA ALA A 457 13.86 -21.05 52.26
C ALA A 457 14.55 -19.77 51.76
N TRP A 458 15.13 -18.96 52.65
CA TRP A 458 15.97 -17.82 52.26
C TRP A 458 17.31 -18.27 51.66
N GLU A 459 17.95 -19.29 52.21
CA GLU A 459 19.19 -19.85 51.65
C GLU A 459 18.99 -20.34 50.22
N PHE A 460 17.87 -21.03 49.94
CA PHE A 460 17.47 -21.39 48.58
C PHE A 460 17.35 -20.18 47.66
N GLY A 461 16.69 -19.11 48.14
CA GLY A 461 16.56 -17.85 47.41
C GLY A 461 17.92 -17.20 47.11
N ALA A 462 18.80 -17.14 48.10
CA ALA A 462 20.15 -16.60 47.97
C ALA A 462 20.98 -17.43 46.97
N ALA A 463 20.93 -18.76 47.07
CA ALA A 463 21.64 -19.67 46.17
C ALA A 463 21.21 -19.46 44.70
N CYS A 464 19.91 -19.30 44.44
CA CYS A 464 19.40 -18.99 43.11
C CYS A 464 19.98 -17.67 42.58
N LEU A 465 20.00 -16.62 43.42
CA LEU A 465 20.46 -15.29 43.01
C LEU A 465 21.98 -15.24 42.77
N PHE A 466 22.77 -15.92 43.60
CA PHE A 466 24.21 -16.07 43.37
C PHE A 466 24.51 -16.91 42.12
N ALA A 467 23.81 -18.03 41.93
CA ALA A 467 23.92 -18.83 40.72
C ALA A 467 23.58 -18.00 39.47
N SER A 468 22.55 -17.15 39.56
CA SER A 468 22.20 -16.21 38.51
C SER A 468 23.28 -15.17 38.25
N ALA A 469 23.91 -14.62 39.30
CA ALA A 469 24.99 -13.64 39.18
C ALA A 469 26.20 -14.23 38.44
N ILE A 470 26.62 -15.43 38.85
CA ILE A 470 27.73 -16.16 38.23
C ILE A 470 27.38 -16.55 36.78
N GLY A 471 26.18 -17.07 36.56
CA GLY A 471 25.75 -17.47 35.21
C GLY A 471 25.64 -16.30 34.23
N CYS A 472 25.40 -15.08 34.71
CA CYS A 472 25.41 -13.87 33.89
C CYS A 472 26.80 -13.54 33.29
N LEU A 473 27.90 -14.11 33.80
CA LEU A 473 29.24 -14.00 33.19
C LEU A 473 29.28 -14.58 31.77
N PHE A 474 28.40 -15.54 31.47
CA PHE A 474 28.34 -16.22 30.17
C PHE A 474 27.44 -15.53 29.14
N VAL A 475 26.77 -14.43 29.49
CA VAL A 475 25.98 -13.60 28.55
C VAL A 475 26.95 -12.94 27.56
N GLY A 476 26.77 -13.09 26.24
CA GLY A 476 27.69 -12.52 25.23
C GLY A 476 27.76 -10.98 25.24
N ARG A 477 28.83 -10.39 24.68
CA ARG A 477 28.89 -8.95 24.41
C ARG A 477 27.82 -8.62 23.36
N VAL A 478 26.75 -7.94 23.76
CA VAL A 478 25.74 -7.42 22.82
C VAL A 478 26.36 -6.20 22.15
N TYR A 479 26.92 -6.36 20.95
CA TYR A 479 27.29 -5.22 20.11
C TYR A 479 25.99 -4.55 19.66
N SER A 480 25.68 -3.40 20.24
CA SER A 480 24.69 -2.50 19.64
C SER A 480 25.38 -1.89 18.42
N GLU A 481 25.01 -2.30 17.21
CA GLU A 481 25.32 -1.52 16.02
C GLU A 481 24.78 -0.11 16.26
N ARG A 482 25.69 0.87 16.37
CA ARG A 482 25.33 2.29 16.29
C ARG A 482 24.91 2.52 14.84
N THR A 483 23.60 2.48 14.57
CA THR A 483 23.09 3.17 13.39
C THR A 483 23.36 4.66 13.63
N PRO A 484 24.19 5.33 12.80
CA PRO A 484 24.46 6.74 12.98
C PRO A 484 23.14 7.52 12.91
N SER A 485 22.95 8.46 13.82
CA SER A 485 21.80 9.34 13.75
C SER A 485 21.91 10.18 12.47
N LEU A 486 20.78 10.45 11.80
CA LEU A 486 20.73 11.33 10.64
C LEU A 486 21.42 12.69 10.90
N GLY A 487 21.47 13.15 12.16
CA GLY A 487 22.18 14.36 12.56
C GLY A 487 23.71 14.25 12.52
N ASP A 488 24.29 13.07 12.75
CA ASP A 488 25.73 12.84 12.69
C ASP A 488 26.19 12.71 11.23
N ALA A 489 25.42 12.00 10.41
CA ALA A 489 25.65 11.90 8.95
C ALA A 489 25.47 13.25 8.25
N ALA A 490 24.49 14.06 8.66
CA ALA A 490 24.30 15.41 8.13
C ALA A 490 25.47 16.34 8.46
N ARG A 491 26.07 16.24 9.66
CA ARG A 491 27.25 17.05 10.01
C ARG A 491 28.49 16.66 9.21
N GLU A 492 28.68 15.38 8.94
CA GLU A 492 29.83 14.89 8.19
C GLU A 492 29.74 15.25 6.69
N VAL A 493 28.52 15.27 6.13
CA VAL A 493 28.26 15.72 4.75
C VAL A 493 28.38 17.24 4.61
N LEU A 494 27.87 18.00 5.59
CA LEU A 494 27.98 19.47 5.60
C LEU A 494 29.43 19.97 5.75
N GLN A 495 30.31 19.19 6.38
CA GLN A 495 31.73 19.53 6.54
C GLN A 495 32.60 19.15 5.33
N ARG A 496 32.09 18.38 4.37
CA ARG A 496 32.85 17.88 3.20
C ARG A 496 32.44 18.44 1.84
N ALA A 497 31.49 19.37 1.76
CA ALA A 497 31.11 19.95 0.47
C ALA A 497 32.23 20.87 -0.08
N PRO A 498 32.78 20.60 -1.29
CA PRO A 498 33.64 21.56 -1.98
C PRO A 498 32.79 22.75 -2.46
N ALA A 499 33.32 23.96 -2.32
CA ALA A 499 32.70 25.18 -2.81
C ALA A 499 32.41 25.09 -4.33
N THR A 500 31.14 25.03 -4.72
CA THR A 500 30.73 25.11 -6.12
C THR A 500 30.65 26.57 -6.56
N SER A 501 31.48 26.94 -7.54
CA SER A 501 31.40 28.22 -8.26
C SER A 501 30.03 28.40 -8.94
N PRO A 502 29.53 29.65 -9.07
CA PRO A 502 28.24 29.90 -9.69
C PRO A 502 28.32 29.73 -11.21
N VAL A 503 27.59 28.74 -11.75
CA VAL A 503 27.35 28.62 -13.19
C VAL A 503 26.17 29.51 -13.55
N THR A 504 26.44 30.59 -14.27
CA THR A 504 25.45 31.46 -14.91
C THR A 504 24.71 30.67 -16.00
N ARG A 505 23.46 30.27 -15.74
CA ARG A 505 22.55 29.74 -16.77
C ARG A 505 21.80 30.88 -17.44
N SER A 506 21.92 30.99 -18.77
CA SER A 506 21.14 31.92 -19.57
C SER A 506 19.69 31.43 -19.68
N ARG A 507 18.73 32.33 -19.44
CA ARG A 507 17.30 32.09 -19.67
C ARG A 507 17.00 32.17 -21.19
N PRO A 508 16.20 31.28 -21.77
CA PRO A 508 15.61 31.54 -23.08
C PRO A 508 14.57 32.66 -22.95
N ARG A 509 14.69 33.69 -23.79
CA ARG A 509 13.76 34.82 -23.85
C ARG A 509 12.40 34.35 -24.36
N ALA A 510 11.34 34.73 -23.65
CA ALA A 510 9.96 34.67 -24.14
C ALA A 510 9.85 35.43 -25.47
N ARG A 511 9.36 34.77 -26.53
CA ARG A 511 8.97 35.45 -27.76
C ARG A 511 7.69 36.24 -27.47
N ARG A 512 7.78 37.57 -27.55
CA ARG A 512 6.62 38.46 -27.51
C ARG A 512 5.69 38.14 -28.68
N ALA A 513 4.40 38.07 -28.38
CA ALA A 513 3.33 38.13 -29.36
C ALA A 513 3.50 39.41 -30.20
N ILE A 514 3.66 39.24 -31.51
CA ILE A 514 3.48 40.33 -32.47
C ILE A 514 1.99 40.29 -32.82
N VAL A 515 1.25 41.29 -32.36
CA VAL A 515 -0.09 41.58 -32.87
C VAL A 515 0.11 42.13 -34.27
N LEU A 516 -0.24 41.35 -35.30
CA LEU A 516 -0.31 41.84 -36.68
C LEU A 516 -1.74 42.30 -36.96
N ASP A 517 -1.81 43.52 -37.46
CA ASP A 517 -3.00 44.26 -37.85
C ASP A 517 -3.79 43.51 -38.93
N ALA A 518 -5.07 43.24 -38.67
CA ALA A 518 -5.94 42.36 -39.46
C ALA A 518 -6.39 42.94 -40.83
N THR A 519 -5.76 44.01 -41.30
CA THR A 519 -6.13 44.71 -42.54
C THR A 519 -5.03 44.80 -43.58
N SER A 520 -3.88 44.13 -43.37
CA SER A 520 -2.87 44.00 -44.41
C SER A 520 -3.06 42.70 -45.21
N PRO A 521 -3.27 42.75 -46.54
CA PRO A 521 -3.29 41.53 -47.34
C PRO A 521 -1.89 40.93 -47.29
N ALA A 522 -1.71 39.83 -46.55
CA ALA A 522 -0.54 38.99 -46.73
C ALA A 522 -0.52 38.56 -48.22
N PRO A 523 0.63 38.66 -48.91
CA PRO A 523 0.67 38.36 -50.32
C PRO A 523 0.26 36.89 -50.49
N ALA A 524 -0.89 36.67 -51.12
CA ALA A 524 -1.28 35.38 -51.64
C ALA A 524 -0.24 35.00 -52.70
N ARG A 525 0.87 34.38 -52.29
CA ARG A 525 1.70 33.62 -53.21
C ARG A 525 0.84 32.45 -53.64
N VAL A 526 0.26 32.56 -54.83
CA VAL A 526 -0.15 31.39 -55.60
C VAL A 526 1.08 30.48 -55.64
N GLN A 527 1.12 29.45 -54.79
CA GLN A 527 2.24 28.50 -54.80
C GLN A 527 2.19 27.79 -56.15
N SER A 528 3.18 28.08 -56.99
CA SER A 528 3.39 27.28 -58.20
C SER A 528 3.57 25.81 -57.78
N ALA A 529 3.22 24.86 -58.64
CA ALA A 529 3.46 23.44 -58.34
C ALA A 529 4.95 23.18 -57.99
N ALA A 530 5.88 23.97 -58.53
CA ALA A 530 7.31 23.93 -58.21
C ALA A 530 7.64 24.39 -56.77
N ASP A 531 6.98 25.44 -56.28
CA ASP A 531 7.11 25.91 -54.89
C ASP A 531 6.56 24.88 -53.91
N PHE A 532 5.42 24.27 -54.23
CA PHE A 532 4.83 23.20 -53.44
C PHE A 532 5.77 21.98 -53.35
N LEU A 533 6.33 21.53 -54.48
CA LEU A 533 7.31 20.43 -54.50
C LEU A 533 8.56 20.75 -53.66
N GLY A 534 8.91 22.02 -53.46
CA GLY A 534 9.96 22.43 -52.53
C GLY A 534 9.72 22.05 -51.07
N HIS A 535 8.47 21.80 -50.69
CA HIS A 535 8.06 21.44 -49.33
C HIS A 535 7.81 19.93 -49.19
N VAL A 536 7.87 19.18 -50.29
CA VAL A 536 7.73 17.70 -50.28
C VAL A 536 9.07 17.09 -49.87
N PRO A 537 9.17 16.28 -48.80
CA PRO A 537 10.44 15.75 -48.30
C PRO A 537 11.30 15.05 -49.36
N LEU A 538 10.65 14.38 -50.32
CA LEU A 538 11.29 13.71 -51.45
C LEU A 538 11.99 14.68 -52.42
N PHE A 539 11.43 15.87 -52.64
CA PHE A 539 11.88 16.85 -53.63
C PHE A 539 12.52 18.11 -53.01
N ALA A 540 12.43 18.28 -51.69
CA ALA A 540 12.86 19.48 -50.98
C ALA A 540 14.36 19.81 -51.14
N LYS A 541 15.20 18.77 -51.30
CA LYS A 541 16.66 18.92 -51.48
C LYS A 541 17.07 19.10 -52.94
N LEU A 542 16.13 19.13 -53.88
CA LEU A 542 16.41 19.30 -55.31
C LEU A 542 16.58 20.77 -55.68
N GLU A 543 17.44 21.01 -56.66
CA GLU A 543 17.61 22.35 -57.24
C GLU A 543 16.28 22.92 -57.75
N PRO A 544 16.03 24.24 -57.58
CA PRO A 544 14.77 24.87 -58.01
C PRO A 544 14.40 24.58 -59.46
N LYS A 545 15.36 24.59 -60.38
CA LYS A 545 15.17 24.32 -61.82
C LYS A 545 14.65 22.89 -62.09
N LEU A 546 15.08 21.93 -61.29
CA LEU A 546 14.63 20.54 -61.41
C LEU A 546 13.22 20.37 -60.85
N ARG A 547 12.89 21.06 -59.74
CA ARG A 547 11.51 21.10 -59.20
C ARG A 547 10.52 21.72 -60.18
N GLU A 548 10.94 22.73 -60.91
CA GLU A 548 10.13 23.37 -61.96
C GLU A 548 9.90 22.43 -63.16
N THR A 549 10.92 21.64 -63.53
CA THR A 549 10.79 20.61 -64.57
C THR A 549 9.80 19.53 -64.16
N ILE A 550 9.87 19.04 -62.91
CA ILE A 550 8.94 18.05 -62.35
C ILE A 550 7.51 18.62 -62.29
N ALA A 551 7.36 19.86 -61.84
CA ALA A 551 6.07 20.55 -61.77
C ALA A 551 5.39 20.70 -63.14
N THR A 552 6.17 20.93 -64.20
CA THR A 552 5.65 21.09 -65.57
C THR A 552 5.22 19.75 -66.19
N GLN A 553 5.85 18.64 -65.77
CA GLN A 553 5.56 17.30 -66.27
C GLN A 553 4.46 16.58 -65.46
N ALA A 554 4.18 17.03 -64.24
CA ALA A 554 3.14 16.46 -63.39
C ALA A 554 1.72 16.84 -63.87
N ARG A 555 0.79 15.89 -63.85
CA ARG A 555 -0.62 16.10 -64.22
C ARG A 555 -1.49 16.20 -62.96
N PRO A 556 -2.37 17.21 -62.82
CA PRO A 556 -3.30 17.28 -61.70
C PRO A 556 -4.38 16.18 -61.82
N VAL A 557 -4.71 15.53 -60.71
CA VAL A 557 -5.74 14.49 -60.59
C VAL A 557 -6.61 14.77 -59.38
N SER A 558 -7.93 14.77 -59.56
CA SER A 558 -8.88 14.99 -58.47
C SER A 558 -9.64 13.70 -58.16
N ILE A 559 -9.77 13.37 -56.87
CA ILE A 559 -10.46 12.18 -56.41
C ILE A 559 -11.47 12.54 -55.31
N ALA A 560 -12.69 12.03 -55.43
CA ALA A 560 -13.75 12.28 -54.44
C ALA A 560 -13.54 11.44 -53.17
N ALA A 561 -14.09 11.90 -52.04
CA ALA A 561 -14.06 11.15 -50.78
C ALA A 561 -14.64 9.72 -50.97
N GLY A 562 -13.96 8.71 -50.43
CA GLY A 562 -14.34 7.31 -50.53
C GLY A 562 -13.99 6.61 -51.86
N GLN A 563 -13.59 7.34 -52.90
CA GLN A 563 -13.21 6.77 -54.19
C GLN A 563 -11.82 6.11 -54.12
N TRP A 564 -11.67 4.97 -54.81
CA TRP A 564 -10.39 4.26 -54.93
C TRP A 564 -9.48 4.95 -55.93
N LEU A 565 -8.23 5.19 -55.53
CA LEU A 565 -7.17 5.69 -56.42
C LEU A 565 -6.59 4.54 -57.24
N PHE A 566 -6.29 3.41 -56.58
CA PHE A 566 -5.93 2.12 -57.18
C PHE A 566 -6.06 1.02 -56.11
N ARG A 567 -6.07 -0.24 -56.53
CA ARG A 567 -6.11 -1.42 -55.66
C ARG A 567 -4.81 -2.20 -55.70
N GLU A 568 -4.56 -2.99 -54.65
CA GLU A 568 -3.46 -3.96 -54.63
C GLU A 568 -3.56 -4.92 -55.83
N GLY A 569 -2.44 -5.14 -56.51
CA GLY A 569 -2.39 -5.96 -57.72
C GLY A 569 -2.65 -5.20 -59.04
N ASP A 570 -3.12 -3.95 -59.00
CA ASP A 570 -3.24 -3.12 -60.21
C ASP A 570 -1.85 -2.85 -60.84
N PRO A 571 -1.76 -2.56 -62.15
CA PRO A 571 -0.52 -2.10 -62.76
C PRO A 571 -0.04 -0.77 -62.14
N GLY A 572 1.28 -0.63 -61.95
CA GLY A 572 1.87 0.55 -61.33
C GLY A 572 2.76 1.35 -62.27
N ASP A 573 2.15 2.31 -62.96
CA ASP A 573 2.73 3.16 -64.01
C ASP A 573 2.73 4.67 -63.67
N VAL A 574 2.16 5.04 -62.53
CA VAL A 574 2.07 6.44 -62.07
C VAL A 574 2.41 6.54 -60.58
N MET A 575 3.15 7.59 -60.20
CA MET A 575 3.34 8.01 -58.82
C MET A 575 2.49 9.26 -58.55
N TYR A 576 1.86 9.32 -57.38
CA TYR A 576 1.02 10.44 -56.97
C TYR A 576 1.64 11.18 -55.79
N VAL A 577 1.56 12.51 -55.81
CA VAL A 577 1.93 13.38 -54.69
C VAL A 577 0.67 14.11 -54.23
N VAL A 578 0.35 14.04 -52.95
CA VAL A 578 -0.87 14.65 -52.41
C VAL A 578 -0.68 16.16 -52.30
N ARG A 579 -1.42 16.92 -53.09
CA ARG A 579 -1.40 18.39 -53.06
C ARG A 579 -2.34 18.93 -51.98
N THR A 580 -3.56 18.40 -51.94
CA THR A 580 -4.59 18.68 -50.92
C THR A 580 -5.41 17.41 -50.66
N GLY A 581 -6.04 17.31 -49.48
CA GLY A 581 -6.85 16.15 -49.09
C GLY A 581 -6.10 15.06 -48.30
N ARG A 582 -6.71 13.88 -48.18
CA ARG A 582 -6.20 12.73 -47.42
C ARG A 582 -6.47 11.43 -48.16
N LEU A 583 -5.46 10.55 -48.23
CA LEU A 583 -5.60 9.19 -48.75
C LEU A 583 -5.34 8.15 -47.66
N LEU A 584 -6.02 7.02 -47.73
CA LEU A 584 -5.84 5.85 -46.88
C LEU A 584 -5.24 4.73 -47.71
N VAL A 585 -4.09 4.23 -47.27
CA VAL A 585 -3.52 2.96 -47.69
C VAL A 585 -4.14 1.87 -46.84
N VAL A 586 -4.84 0.92 -47.46
CA VAL A 586 -5.68 -0.07 -46.79
C VAL A 586 -5.19 -1.47 -47.15
N ASP A 587 -5.14 -2.34 -46.15
CA ASP A 587 -5.03 -3.78 -46.34
C ASP A 587 -6.45 -4.33 -46.55
N GLU A 588 -6.77 -4.75 -47.78
CA GLU A 588 -8.09 -5.30 -48.09
C GLU A 588 -8.34 -6.65 -47.40
N SER A 589 -7.29 -7.40 -47.03
CA SER A 589 -7.40 -8.70 -46.37
C SER A 589 -7.68 -8.57 -44.87
N ALA A 590 -7.09 -7.57 -44.21
CA ALA A 590 -7.25 -7.30 -42.78
C ALA A 590 -8.33 -6.24 -42.47
N GLY A 591 -8.82 -5.52 -43.49
CA GLY A 591 -9.77 -4.40 -43.32
C GLY A 591 -9.20 -3.21 -42.56
N ALA A 592 -7.87 -3.16 -42.38
CA ALA A 592 -7.17 -2.19 -41.56
C ALA A 592 -6.44 -1.16 -42.42
N THR A 593 -6.47 0.12 -42.00
CA THR A 593 -5.65 1.17 -42.62
C THR A 593 -4.19 0.95 -42.24
N ILE A 594 -3.35 0.69 -43.23
CA ILE A 594 -1.90 0.51 -43.06
C ILE A 594 -1.24 1.87 -42.79
N ARG A 595 -1.62 2.89 -43.56
CA ARG A 595 -1.03 4.22 -43.49
C ARG A 595 -2.01 5.27 -44.03
N GLU A 596 -1.99 6.45 -43.45
CA GLU A 596 -2.68 7.64 -43.97
C GLU A 596 -1.66 8.58 -44.63
N LEU A 597 -2.04 9.18 -45.76
CA LEU A 597 -1.20 10.07 -46.56
C LEU A 597 -1.87 11.44 -46.64
N GLY A 598 -1.15 12.49 -46.25
CA GLY A 598 -1.60 13.88 -46.30
C GLY A 598 -0.81 14.74 -47.27
N ARG A 599 -1.06 16.05 -47.25
CA ARG A 599 -0.36 17.03 -48.11
C ARG A 599 1.16 16.86 -48.02
N GLY A 600 1.78 16.67 -49.18
CA GLY A 600 3.22 16.47 -49.33
C GLY A 600 3.69 15.02 -49.18
N ASP A 601 2.82 14.08 -48.81
CA ASP A 601 3.11 12.65 -48.95
C ASP A 601 2.96 12.21 -50.41
N TRP A 602 3.57 11.07 -50.73
CA TRP A 602 3.49 10.44 -52.04
C TRP A 602 3.17 8.95 -51.94
N VAL A 603 2.69 8.37 -53.05
CA VAL A 603 2.41 6.94 -53.14
C VAL A 603 2.54 6.42 -54.58
N GLY A 604 2.93 5.16 -54.69
CA GLY A 604 3.06 4.46 -55.98
C GLY A 604 4.49 4.45 -56.52
N GLU A 605 5.44 4.99 -55.79
CA GLU A 605 6.87 5.06 -56.11
C GLU A 605 7.52 3.69 -56.23
N LEU A 606 7.09 2.72 -55.40
CA LEU A 606 7.69 1.39 -55.38
C LEU A 606 7.46 0.66 -56.70
N SER A 607 6.23 0.67 -57.21
CA SER A 607 5.90 0.04 -58.48
C SER A 607 6.66 0.64 -59.67
N LEU A 608 6.99 1.94 -59.62
CA LEU A 608 7.83 2.59 -60.64
C LEU A 608 9.28 2.09 -60.61
N LEU A 609 9.82 1.77 -59.44
CA LEU A 609 11.21 1.34 -59.26
C LEU A 609 11.42 -0.16 -59.44
N THR A 610 10.48 -0.97 -58.95
CA THR A 610 10.58 -2.44 -58.94
C THR A 610 9.91 -3.09 -60.15
N ALA A 611 9.17 -2.31 -60.95
CA ALA A 611 8.31 -2.81 -62.02
C ALA A 611 7.32 -3.90 -61.57
N SER A 612 6.91 -3.87 -60.30
CA SER A 612 5.91 -4.78 -59.73
C SER A 612 4.52 -4.15 -59.70
N PRO A 613 3.44 -4.95 -59.62
CA PRO A 613 2.08 -4.44 -59.36
C PRO A 613 2.01 -3.59 -58.09
N ARG A 614 0.90 -2.84 -57.92
CA ARG A 614 0.62 -2.05 -56.71
C ARG A 614 0.67 -2.94 -55.48
N SER A 615 1.40 -2.52 -54.46
CA SER A 615 1.65 -3.31 -53.24
C SER A 615 0.61 -3.13 -52.14
N ALA A 616 -0.37 -2.23 -52.33
CA ALA A 616 -1.46 -1.98 -51.39
C ALA A 616 -2.59 -1.20 -52.10
N SER A 617 -3.81 -1.29 -51.57
CA SER A 617 -4.95 -0.52 -52.06
C SER A 617 -4.97 0.89 -51.44
N VAL A 618 -5.35 1.90 -52.23
CA VAL A 618 -5.41 3.29 -51.78
C VAL A 618 -6.74 3.91 -52.16
N ARG A 619 -7.42 4.54 -51.19
CA ARG A 619 -8.64 5.34 -51.41
C ARG A 619 -8.56 6.70 -50.76
N ALA A 620 -9.34 7.65 -51.25
CA ALA A 620 -9.44 8.96 -50.62
C ALA A 620 -10.28 8.90 -49.33
N ALA A 621 -9.76 9.42 -48.22
CA ALA A 621 -10.54 9.65 -47.00
C ALA A 621 -11.47 10.87 -47.15
N ARG A 622 -10.96 11.94 -47.78
CA ARG A 622 -11.73 13.13 -48.18
C ARG A 622 -11.36 13.52 -49.61
N ALA A 623 -12.13 14.42 -50.22
CA ALA A 623 -11.82 14.92 -51.56
C ALA A 623 -10.35 15.40 -51.61
N SER A 624 -9.60 14.92 -52.60
CA SER A 624 -8.15 15.15 -52.68
C SER A 624 -7.71 15.57 -54.07
N GLU A 625 -6.79 16.53 -54.15
CA GLU A 625 -6.05 16.85 -55.37
C GLU A 625 -4.63 16.28 -55.29
N LEU A 626 -4.22 15.62 -56.37
CA LEU A 626 -2.96 14.93 -56.49
C LEU A 626 -2.18 15.44 -57.70
N LEU A 627 -0.85 15.38 -57.63
CA LEU A 627 0.03 15.54 -58.77
C LEU A 627 0.52 14.16 -59.21
N ALA A 628 0.13 13.73 -60.40
CA ALA A 628 0.50 12.47 -61.00
C ALA A 628 1.76 12.61 -61.88
N VAL A 629 2.78 11.80 -61.62
CA VAL A 629 4.01 11.70 -62.40
C VAL A 629 4.05 10.32 -63.06
N ALA A 630 4.03 10.28 -64.38
CA ALA A 630 4.04 9.02 -65.14
C ALA A 630 5.42 8.37 -65.14
N LYS A 631 5.45 7.04 -65.29
CA LYS A 631 6.67 6.23 -65.32
C LYS A 631 7.71 6.75 -66.31
N ASP A 632 7.30 7.03 -67.55
CA ASP A 632 8.23 7.48 -68.61
C ASP A 632 8.83 8.88 -68.33
N ASP A 633 8.08 9.75 -67.66
CA ASP A 633 8.57 11.05 -67.21
C ASP A 633 9.54 10.86 -66.02
N PHE A 634 9.20 9.96 -65.10
CA PHE A 634 10.00 9.63 -63.93
C PHE A 634 11.36 9.00 -64.28
N GLU A 635 11.39 8.05 -65.21
CA GLU A 635 12.62 7.40 -65.69
C GLU A 635 13.54 8.41 -66.39
N ARG A 636 12.97 9.32 -67.20
CA ARG A 636 13.73 10.42 -67.82
C ARG A 636 14.33 11.37 -66.78
N LEU A 637 13.56 11.72 -65.73
CA LEU A 637 14.02 12.56 -64.64
C LEU A 637 15.14 11.89 -63.82
N LEU A 638 15.06 10.57 -63.58
CA LEU A 638 16.10 9.79 -62.91
C LEU A 638 17.40 9.72 -63.73
N ALA A 639 17.30 9.54 -65.05
CA ALA A 639 18.45 9.53 -65.95
C ALA A 639 19.12 10.92 -66.06
N ALA A 640 18.34 12.00 -65.97
CA ALA A 640 18.82 13.37 -66.13
C ALA A 640 19.47 13.96 -64.86
N SER A 641 19.20 13.41 -63.66
CA SER A 641 19.73 13.96 -62.40
C SER A 641 20.13 12.89 -61.37
N PRO A 642 21.44 12.69 -61.14
CA PRO A 642 21.94 11.83 -60.05
C PRO A 642 21.45 12.25 -58.65
N ALA A 643 21.14 13.53 -58.46
CA ALA A 643 20.63 14.06 -57.20
C ALA A 643 19.22 13.52 -56.85
N LEU A 644 18.37 13.29 -57.86
CA LEU A 644 17.04 12.69 -57.67
C LEU A 644 17.16 11.23 -57.22
N SER A 645 18.05 10.46 -57.83
CA SER A 645 18.33 9.06 -57.44
C SER A 645 18.84 8.93 -56.00
N LEU A 646 19.73 9.84 -55.58
CA LEU A 646 20.22 9.88 -54.19
C LEU A 646 19.12 10.30 -53.19
N ALA A 647 18.30 11.29 -53.56
CA ALA A 647 17.17 11.74 -52.74
C ALA A 647 16.12 10.63 -52.55
N MET A 648 15.83 9.87 -53.61
CA MET A 648 14.97 8.70 -53.57
C MET A 648 15.54 7.57 -52.72
N THR A 649 16.84 7.26 -52.89
CA THR A 649 17.51 6.23 -52.09
C THR A 649 17.49 6.59 -50.59
N ALA A 650 17.71 7.87 -50.26
CA ALA A 650 17.60 8.36 -48.89
C ALA A 650 16.16 8.32 -48.35
N ALA A 651 15.17 8.69 -49.18
CA ALA A 651 13.76 8.62 -48.81
C ALA A 651 13.30 7.18 -48.56
N LEU A 652 13.65 6.23 -49.44
CA LEU A 652 13.35 4.80 -49.29
C LEU A 652 14.10 4.18 -48.11
N ALA A 653 15.36 4.56 -47.87
CA ALA A 653 16.09 4.12 -46.68
C ALA A 653 15.44 4.64 -45.38
N SER A 654 14.94 5.87 -45.40
CA SER A 654 14.15 6.44 -44.29
C SER A 654 12.83 5.69 -44.09
N GLN A 655 12.13 5.37 -45.19
CA GLN A 655 10.86 4.64 -45.19
C GLN A 655 11.03 3.18 -44.73
N LEU A 656 12.09 2.49 -45.18
CA LEU A 656 12.44 1.13 -44.74
C LEU A 656 12.83 1.08 -43.26
N ARG A 657 13.57 2.09 -42.78
CA ARG A 657 13.84 2.27 -41.34
C ARG A 657 12.55 2.52 -40.57
N ALA A 658 11.62 3.30 -41.10
CA ALA A 658 10.32 3.55 -40.48
C ALA A 658 9.44 2.30 -40.41
N THR A 659 9.47 1.40 -41.40
CA THR A 659 8.77 0.09 -41.34
C THR A 659 9.39 -0.91 -40.36
N ARG A 660 10.68 -0.77 -40.01
CA ARG A 660 11.35 -1.58 -38.96
C ARG A 660 11.31 -0.92 -37.58
N ALA A 661 10.98 0.37 -37.52
CA ALA A 661 10.74 1.08 -36.27
C ALA A 661 9.33 0.72 -35.76
N PRO A 662 9.10 0.73 -34.42
CA PRO A 662 7.74 0.75 -33.89
C PRO A 662 6.94 1.85 -34.59
N ALA A 663 5.64 1.63 -34.83
CA ALA A 663 4.75 2.64 -35.41
C ALA A 663 5.00 4.01 -34.75
N PRO A 664 5.03 5.12 -35.52
CA PRO A 664 5.37 6.44 -35.00
C PRO A 664 4.52 6.74 -33.76
N LYS A 665 5.19 7.22 -32.69
CA LYS A 665 4.60 7.42 -31.35
C LYS A 665 3.41 8.38 -31.32
N THR A 666 3.24 9.20 -32.34
CA THR A 666 2.23 10.24 -32.42
C THR A 666 1.54 10.22 -33.79
N ARG A 667 0.20 10.22 -33.77
CA ARG A 667 -0.61 10.51 -34.95
C ARG A 667 -0.33 11.97 -35.36
N PRO A 668 -0.22 12.30 -36.66
CA PRO A 668 -0.13 13.70 -37.06
C PRO A 668 -1.33 14.47 -36.50
N LEU A 669 -1.08 15.65 -35.94
CA LEU A 669 -2.13 16.50 -35.37
C LEU A 669 -3.20 16.78 -36.43
N ALA A 670 -4.46 16.82 -36.01
CA ALA A 670 -5.57 17.19 -36.89
C ALA A 670 -5.37 18.65 -37.33
N ALA A 671 -5.28 18.89 -38.64
CA ALA A 671 -5.15 20.23 -39.18
C ALA A 671 -6.51 20.93 -39.19
N THR A 672 -7.59 20.16 -39.43
CA THR A 672 -8.95 20.69 -39.48
C THR A 672 -9.88 19.91 -38.55
N VAL A 673 -10.54 20.63 -37.63
CA VAL A 673 -11.43 20.06 -36.61
C VAL A 673 -12.83 20.66 -36.76
N ALA A 674 -13.85 19.84 -36.97
CA ALA A 674 -15.24 20.31 -36.97
C ALA A 674 -15.82 20.29 -35.55
N LEU A 675 -16.38 21.43 -35.13
CA LEU A 675 -17.16 21.55 -33.91
C LEU A 675 -18.63 21.48 -34.31
N VAL A 676 -19.35 20.49 -33.79
CA VAL A 676 -20.71 20.17 -34.24
C VAL A 676 -21.67 20.21 -33.06
N ALA A 677 -22.64 21.13 -33.06
CA ALA A 677 -23.72 21.11 -32.07
C ALA A 677 -24.80 20.11 -32.46
N LEU A 678 -25.01 19.08 -31.65
CA LEU A 678 -26.05 18.05 -31.82
C LEU A 678 -27.44 18.50 -31.36
N ASP A 679 -27.51 19.52 -30.48
CA ASP A 679 -28.76 20.13 -30.03
C ASP A 679 -28.63 21.66 -29.88
N PRO A 680 -29.74 22.41 -29.94
CA PRO A 680 -29.73 23.87 -29.99
C PRO A 680 -29.25 24.55 -28.71
N SER A 681 -29.25 23.82 -27.58
CA SER A 681 -28.88 24.33 -26.26
C SER A 681 -27.38 24.59 -26.12
N VAL A 682 -26.55 24.05 -27.02
CA VAL A 682 -25.10 24.22 -26.98
C VAL A 682 -24.70 25.59 -27.52
N PRO A 683 -23.99 26.45 -26.76
CA PRO A 683 -23.51 27.75 -27.22
C PRO A 683 -22.23 27.61 -28.06
N LEU A 684 -22.33 26.92 -29.20
CA LEU A 684 -21.19 26.47 -30.00
C LEU A 684 -20.23 27.59 -30.43
N ALA A 685 -20.75 28.74 -30.86
CA ALA A 685 -19.93 29.88 -31.27
C ALA A 685 -19.04 30.43 -30.14
N ASP A 686 -19.53 30.44 -28.89
CA ASP A 686 -18.73 30.87 -27.75
C ASP A 686 -17.67 29.82 -27.38
N LEU A 687 -18.06 28.54 -27.43
CA LEU A 687 -17.15 27.41 -27.21
C LEU A 687 -16.02 27.39 -28.25
N ALA A 688 -16.33 27.63 -29.52
CA ALA A 688 -15.36 27.67 -30.62
C ALA A 688 -14.33 28.78 -30.43
N ARG A 689 -14.77 30.01 -30.12
CA ARG A 689 -13.86 31.14 -29.86
C ARG A 689 -12.95 30.90 -28.65
N ARG A 690 -13.51 30.38 -27.55
CA ARG A 690 -12.73 30.11 -26.33
C ARG A 690 -11.76 28.94 -26.52
N LEU A 691 -12.17 27.91 -27.25
CA LEU A 691 -11.30 26.79 -27.59
C LEU A 691 -10.14 27.25 -28.48
N ALA A 692 -10.40 28.08 -29.49
CA ALA A 692 -9.34 28.69 -30.31
C ALA A 692 -8.38 29.55 -29.47
N ALA A 693 -8.90 30.33 -28.51
CA ALA A 693 -8.07 31.11 -27.59
C ALA A 693 -7.19 30.22 -26.67
N ALA A 694 -7.73 29.10 -26.20
CA ALA A 694 -6.98 28.11 -25.41
C ALA A 694 -5.92 27.39 -26.27
N LEU A 695 -6.26 27.02 -27.51
CA LEU A 695 -5.32 26.45 -28.49
C LEU A 695 -4.17 27.41 -28.80
N GLY A 696 -4.44 28.73 -28.84
CA GLY A 696 -3.45 29.78 -29.04
C GLY A 696 -2.26 29.79 -28.06
N ARG A 697 -2.35 29.06 -26.94
CA ARG A 697 -1.25 28.85 -26.00
C ARG A 697 -0.25 27.79 -26.45
N HIS A 698 -0.69 26.88 -27.32
CA HIS A 698 0.06 25.70 -27.77
C HIS A 698 0.39 25.75 -29.27
N LEU A 699 -0.53 26.26 -30.09
CA LEU A 699 -0.41 26.34 -31.55
C LEU A 699 -1.25 27.48 -32.13
N SER A 700 -1.02 27.87 -33.38
CA SER A 700 -1.85 28.88 -34.05
C SER A 700 -3.18 28.27 -34.51
N ALA A 701 -4.31 28.85 -34.09
CA ALA A 701 -5.64 28.36 -34.42
C ALA A 701 -6.55 29.45 -34.99
N ALA A 702 -7.43 29.10 -35.93
CA ALA A 702 -8.47 29.96 -36.47
C ALA A 702 -9.85 29.28 -36.39
N VAL A 703 -10.91 30.07 -36.33
CA VAL A 703 -12.30 29.60 -36.41
C VAL A 703 -12.88 30.09 -37.74
N LEU A 704 -13.54 29.20 -38.48
CA LEU A 704 -14.32 29.56 -39.66
C LEU A 704 -15.79 29.24 -39.42
N ASP A 705 -16.64 30.21 -39.76
CA ASP A 705 -18.10 30.07 -39.84
C ASP A 705 -18.55 30.24 -41.30
N GLY A 706 -19.62 29.53 -41.69
CA GLY A 706 -20.21 29.56 -43.02
C GLY A 706 -20.79 30.93 -43.40
N SER A 707 -21.02 31.83 -42.43
CA SER A 707 -21.48 33.20 -42.67
C SER A 707 -20.37 34.16 -43.13
N GLU A 708 -19.10 33.88 -42.77
CA GLU A 708 -17.94 34.72 -43.11
C GLU A 708 -17.34 34.37 -44.50
N VAL A 709 -17.68 33.20 -45.03
CA VAL A 709 -17.24 32.71 -46.35
C VAL A 709 -18.34 32.98 -47.39
N ALA A 710 -18.53 34.26 -47.73
CA ALA A 710 -19.56 34.66 -48.68
C ALA A 710 -19.31 34.12 -50.10
N VAL A 711 -20.35 33.48 -50.65
CA VAL A 711 -20.44 32.94 -52.02
C VAL A 711 -20.25 34.05 -53.06
N THR A 712 -19.10 34.07 -53.75
CA THR A 712 -18.87 35.00 -54.87
C THR A 712 -19.35 34.48 -56.22
N SER A 713 -20.05 33.34 -56.30
CA SER A 713 -20.63 32.85 -57.55
C SER A 713 -21.91 32.04 -57.35
N PRO A 714 -23.09 32.55 -57.75
CA PRO A 714 -24.34 31.80 -57.72
C PRO A 714 -24.25 30.62 -58.69
N GLY A 715 -24.26 29.38 -58.18
CA GLY A 715 -24.26 28.14 -58.98
C GLY A 715 -23.04 27.23 -58.82
N ALA A 716 -22.02 27.64 -58.07
CA ALA A 716 -20.87 26.78 -57.75
C ALA A 716 -21.22 25.78 -56.64
N GLY A 717 -20.67 24.56 -56.70
CA GLY A 717 -20.88 23.55 -55.65
C GLY A 717 -20.30 24.01 -54.30
N ALA A 718 -20.81 23.48 -53.18
CA ALA A 718 -20.35 23.84 -51.84
C ALA A 718 -18.82 23.72 -51.68
N ALA A 719 -18.19 22.73 -52.34
CA ALA A 719 -16.75 22.56 -52.34
C ALA A 719 -16.01 23.76 -52.97
N ASP A 720 -16.50 24.28 -54.11
CA ASP A 720 -15.86 25.40 -54.83
C ASP A 720 -16.00 26.73 -54.06
N ALA A 721 -17.08 26.88 -53.29
CA ALA A 721 -17.34 28.07 -52.50
C ALA A 721 -16.49 28.13 -51.21
N TYR A 722 -16.32 26.99 -50.53
CA TYR A 722 -15.72 26.95 -49.19
C TYR A 722 -14.26 26.47 -49.17
N ALA A 723 -13.84 25.59 -50.09
CA ALA A 723 -12.48 25.03 -50.11
C ALA A 723 -11.37 26.10 -50.19
N PRO A 724 -11.48 27.17 -51.00
CA PRO A 724 -10.43 28.19 -51.06
C PRO A 724 -10.22 28.94 -49.74
N ALA A 725 -11.28 29.09 -48.91
CA ALA A 725 -11.17 29.71 -47.60
C ALA A 725 -10.50 28.79 -46.58
N LEU A 726 -10.86 27.50 -46.59
CA LEU A 726 -10.21 26.47 -45.78
C LEU A 726 -8.73 26.34 -46.14
N ASP A 727 -8.39 26.28 -47.42
CA ASP A 727 -7.00 26.17 -47.90
C ASP A 727 -6.15 27.36 -47.45
N ARG A 728 -6.71 28.57 -47.47
CA ARG A 728 -6.02 29.76 -46.94
C ARG A 728 -5.80 29.68 -45.44
N ALA A 729 -6.79 29.19 -44.70
CA ALA A 729 -6.68 29.04 -43.25
C ALA A 729 -5.66 27.96 -42.87
N GLU A 730 -5.70 26.78 -43.50
CA GLU A 730 -4.72 25.69 -43.30
C GLU A 730 -3.29 26.09 -43.71
N ALA A 731 -3.13 27.07 -44.61
CA ALA A 731 -1.80 27.57 -45.00
C ALA A 731 -1.17 28.52 -43.98
N VAL A 732 -1.98 29.14 -43.11
CA VAL A 732 -1.55 30.19 -42.16
C VAL A 732 -1.56 29.68 -40.71
N HIS A 733 -2.49 28.79 -40.38
CA HIS A 733 -2.70 28.30 -39.03
C HIS A 733 -2.34 26.82 -38.92
N ASP A 734 -1.83 26.43 -37.76
CA ASP A 734 -1.53 25.03 -37.44
C ASP A 734 -2.82 24.20 -37.27
N MET A 735 -3.93 24.84 -36.90
CA MET A 735 -5.24 24.21 -36.75
C MET A 735 -6.40 25.13 -37.16
N VAL A 736 -7.40 24.59 -37.85
CA VAL A 736 -8.62 25.29 -38.25
C VAL A 736 -9.84 24.63 -37.60
N LEU A 737 -10.65 25.41 -36.88
CA LEU A 737 -11.90 24.98 -36.27
C LEU A 737 -13.08 25.38 -37.18
N LEU A 738 -13.87 24.41 -37.61
CA LEU A 738 -15.07 24.66 -38.43
C LEU A 738 -16.31 24.64 -37.52
N GLU A 739 -16.99 25.77 -37.39
CA GLU A 739 -18.25 25.83 -36.64
C GLU A 739 -19.39 25.26 -37.49
N SER A 740 -19.99 24.16 -37.07
CA SER A 740 -21.05 23.46 -37.81
C SER A 740 -22.24 23.14 -36.91
N ARG A 741 -23.47 23.21 -37.45
CA ARG A 741 -24.68 22.85 -36.72
C ARG A 741 -25.25 21.57 -37.31
N ALA A 742 -25.34 20.52 -36.51
CA ALA A 742 -25.99 19.29 -36.92
C ALA A 742 -27.51 19.47 -36.85
N GLY A 743 -28.09 20.11 -37.87
CA GLY A 743 -29.53 20.19 -38.09
C GLY A 743 -30.07 18.99 -38.88
N ALA A 744 -31.39 18.77 -38.79
CA ALA A 744 -32.08 17.79 -39.63
C ALA A 744 -32.05 18.17 -41.14
N SER A 745 -31.92 19.45 -41.47
CA SER A 745 -31.67 19.91 -42.83
C SER A 745 -30.18 19.85 -43.15
N ARG A 746 -29.81 19.23 -44.28
CA ARG A 746 -28.44 19.21 -44.79
C ARG A 746 -28.06 20.58 -45.35
N ASP A 747 -27.59 21.47 -44.49
CA ASP A 747 -27.05 22.74 -44.96
C ASP A 747 -25.67 22.51 -45.64
N PRO A 748 -25.36 23.24 -46.72
CA PRO A 748 -24.14 23.00 -47.50
C PRO A 748 -22.83 23.17 -46.70
N TRP A 749 -22.81 24.05 -45.70
CA TRP A 749 -21.62 24.33 -44.90
C TRP A 749 -21.33 23.23 -43.88
N SER A 750 -22.37 22.70 -43.23
CA SER A 750 -22.26 21.60 -42.27
C SER A 750 -21.85 20.30 -42.96
N GLU A 751 -22.39 20.02 -44.15
CA GLU A 751 -21.94 18.88 -44.97
C GLU A 751 -20.47 19.04 -45.37
N PHE A 752 -20.07 20.23 -45.84
CA PHE A 752 -18.68 20.52 -46.16
C PHE A 752 -17.77 20.33 -44.94
N SER A 753 -18.15 20.88 -43.78
CA SER A 753 -17.36 20.81 -42.55
C SER A 753 -17.16 19.37 -42.08
N LEU A 754 -18.20 18.55 -42.09
CA LEU A 754 -18.13 17.14 -41.71
C LEU A 754 -17.26 16.32 -42.66
N GLN A 755 -17.30 16.63 -43.97
CA GLN A 755 -16.51 15.92 -44.98
C GLN A 755 -15.03 16.34 -45.00
N GLN A 756 -14.72 17.59 -44.60
CA GLN A 756 -13.36 18.11 -44.61
C GLN A 756 -12.61 17.92 -43.28
N ALA A 757 -13.31 17.69 -42.17
CA ALA A 757 -12.66 17.55 -40.86
C ALA A 757 -11.79 16.29 -40.76
N ASP A 758 -10.57 16.45 -40.24
CA ASP A 758 -9.72 15.32 -39.79
C ASP A 758 -10.25 14.73 -38.47
N ARG A 759 -10.97 15.53 -37.68
CA ARG A 759 -11.54 15.15 -36.38
C ARG A 759 -12.84 15.92 -36.11
N ILE A 760 -13.84 15.25 -35.57
CA ILE A 760 -15.14 15.86 -35.26
C ILE A 760 -15.35 15.86 -33.73
N LEU A 761 -15.66 17.01 -33.16
CA LEU A 761 -16.11 17.17 -31.76
C LEU A 761 -17.61 17.46 -31.78
N ALA A 762 -18.40 16.47 -31.38
CA ALA A 762 -19.86 16.54 -31.32
C ALA A 762 -20.31 16.96 -29.92
N PHE A 763 -20.84 18.17 -29.79
CA PHE A 763 -21.32 18.74 -28.54
C PHE A 763 -22.81 18.48 -28.34
N THR A 764 -23.20 18.09 -27.12
CA THR A 764 -24.60 17.94 -26.73
C THR A 764 -24.84 18.41 -25.30
N ALA A 765 -25.97 19.06 -25.04
CA ALA A 765 -26.47 19.35 -23.70
C ALA A 765 -27.38 18.21 -23.17
N GLY A 766 -27.36 17.05 -23.83
CA GLY A 766 -28.11 15.86 -23.43
C GLY A 766 -29.53 15.81 -24.01
N GLY A 767 -29.73 16.43 -25.17
CA GLY A 767 -30.97 16.30 -25.94
C GLY A 767 -31.19 14.88 -26.46
N GLU A 768 -32.40 14.57 -26.93
CA GLU A 768 -32.72 13.23 -27.48
C GLU A 768 -31.95 12.93 -28.76
N ALA A 769 -31.40 11.71 -28.84
CA ALA A 769 -30.69 11.22 -30.01
C ALA A 769 -31.64 11.01 -31.19
N SER A 770 -31.68 11.97 -32.11
CA SER A 770 -32.57 11.95 -33.27
C SER A 770 -32.06 11.01 -34.37
N PRO A 771 -32.90 10.15 -34.97
CA PRO A 771 -32.50 9.20 -36.02
C PRO A 771 -31.69 9.82 -37.17
N GLY A 772 -32.10 11.01 -37.63
CA GLY A 772 -31.41 11.72 -38.72
C GLY A 772 -29.97 12.17 -38.41
N LEU A 773 -29.56 12.21 -37.14
CA LEU A 773 -28.19 12.50 -36.72
C LEU A 773 -27.42 11.22 -36.39
N THR A 774 -28.06 10.25 -35.75
CA THR A 774 -27.43 8.96 -35.39
C THR A 774 -27.14 8.08 -36.60
N ASP A 775 -27.86 8.26 -37.70
CA ASP A 775 -27.66 7.51 -38.95
C ASP A 775 -26.54 8.10 -39.84
N ARG A 776 -25.99 9.27 -39.49
CA ARG A 776 -24.88 9.90 -40.23
C ARG A 776 -23.58 9.14 -39.98
N HIS A 777 -23.04 8.55 -41.04
CA HIS A 777 -21.80 7.78 -40.98
C HIS A 777 -20.57 8.63 -40.60
N GLU A 778 -20.59 9.93 -40.92
CA GLU A 778 -19.53 10.90 -40.63
C GLU A 778 -19.36 11.12 -39.12
N LEU A 779 -20.45 11.03 -38.36
CA LEU A 779 -20.44 11.22 -36.90
C LEU A 779 -20.05 9.95 -36.14
N ARG A 780 -19.93 8.79 -36.83
CA ARG A 780 -19.48 7.56 -36.18
C ARG A 780 -17.99 7.65 -35.88
N GLY A 781 -17.61 7.39 -34.63
CA GLY A 781 -16.23 7.53 -34.17
C GLY A 781 -15.80 8.98 -33.92
N CYS A 782 -16.73 9.93 -33.77
CA CYS A 782 -16.38 11.29 -33.36
C CYS A 782 -15.90 11.34 -31.89
N ASP A 783 -15.40 12.50 -31.46
CA ASP A 783 -15.29 12.80 -30.03
C ASP A 783 -16.64 13.33 -29.54
N LEU A 784 -17.16 12.79 -28.44
CA LEU A 784 -18.41 13.25 -27.83
C LEU A 784 -18.12 14.26 -26.71
N VAL A 785 -18.77 15.41 -26.71
CA VAL A 785 -18.59 16.45 -25.68
C VAL A 785 -19.93 16.77 -25.01
N GLY A 786 -20.08 16.40 -23.74
CA GLY A 786 -21.22 16.77 -22.92
C GLY A 786 -21.05 18.17 -22.35
N TYR A 787 -21.94 19.09 -22.74
CA TYR A 787 -22.02 20.44 -22.20
C TYR A 787 -22.99 20.49 -21.02
N ASP A 788 -22.51 20.87 -19.84
CA ASP A 788 -23.29 20.94 -18.58
C ASP A 788 -24.03 19.63 -18.22
N ILE A 789 -23.42 18.50 -18.55
CA ILE A 789 -23.92 17.18 -18.15
C ILE A 789 -23.35 16.81 -16.78
N SER A 790 -24.23 16.56 -15.82
CA SER A 790 -23.85 16.01 -14.52
C SER A 790 -23.48 14.52 -14.62
N PRO A 791 -22.38 14.07 -13.98
CA PRO A 791 -22.03 12.65 -13.93
C PRO A 791 -23.14 11.80 -13.32
N GLY A 792 -23.46 10.66 -13.95
CA GLY A 792 -24.51 9.74 -13.53
C GLY A 792 -25.91 10.09 -14.05
N SER A 793 -26.04 11.08 -14.94
CA SER A 793 -27.33 11.50 -15.51
C SER A 793 -27.90 10.51 -16.52
N GLY A 794 -27.03 9.73 -17.19
CA GLY A 794 -27.39 8.83 -18.28
C GLY A 794 -27.73 9.54 -19.60
N LYS A 795 -27.63 10.87 -19.67
CA LYS A 795 -28.03 11.66 -20.85
C LYS A 795 -27.13 11.43 -22.08
N LEU A 796 -25.87 11.02 -21.86
CA LEU A 796 -24.94 10.72 -22.95
C LEU A 796 -25.03 9.27 -23.46
N ALA A 797 -25.71 8.37 -22.76
CA ALA A 797 -25.66 6.94 -23.06
C ALA A 797 -26.21 6.61 -24.46
N ALA A 798 -27.32 7.23 -24.87
CA ALA A 798 -27.92 7.03 -26.19
C ALA A 798 -27.00 7.55 -27.31
N TRP A 799 -26.39 8.72 -27.12
CA TRP A 799 -25.43 9.29 -28.06
C TRP A 799 -24.15 8.46 -28.15
N ALA A 800 -23.60 8.00 -27.01
CA ALA A 800 -22.42 7.15 -26.99
C ALA A 800 -22.66 5.81 -27.68
N GLN A 801 -23.86 5.22 -27.53
CA GLN A 801 -24.24 4.00 -28.23
C GLN A 801 -24.36 4.20 -29.74
N ALA A 802 -25.00 5.29 -30.17
CA ALA A 802 -25.23 5.58 -31.59
C ALA A 802 -23.95 6.00 -32.33
N LEU A 803 -23.18 6.90 -31.74
CA LEU A 803 -22.00 7.50 -32.37
C LEU A 803 -20.75 6.65 -32.18
N SER A 804 -20.72 5.74 -31.19
CA SER A 804 -19.54 4.93 -30.85
C SER A 804 -18.27 5.79 -30.75
N PRO A 805 -18.25 6.80 -29.87
CA PRO A 805 -17.22 7.83 -29.88
C PRO A 805 -15.84 7.24 -29.56
N ILE A 806 -14.81 7.81 -30.19
CA ILE A 806 -13.42 7.43 -29.89
C ILE A 806 -13.05 7.89 -28.48
N GLU A 807 -13.54 9.06 -28.06
CA GLU A 807 -13.29 9.69 -26.77
C GLU A 807 -14.50 10.51 -26.33
N SER A 808 -14.60 10.79 -25.03
CA SER A 808 -15.69 11.57 -24.44
C SER A 808 -15.20 12.59 -23.42
N HIS A 809 -15.81 13.77 -23.43
CA HIS A 809 -15.40 14.91 -22.60
C HIS A 809 -16.60 15.57 -21.95
N SER A 810 -16.41 16.04 -20.72
CA SER A 810 -17.32 16.97 -20.07
C SER A 810 -16.75 18.39 -20.13
N VAL A 811 -17.60 19.33 -20.52
CA VAL A 811 -17.34 20.78 -20.48
C VAL A 811 -18.45 21.42 -19.68
N ARG A 812 -18.09 22.11 -18.60
CA ARG A 812 -19.07 22.74 -17.71
C ARG A 812 -18.97 24.26 -17.79
N SER A 813 -20.10 24.93 -17.71
CA SER A 813 -20.18 26.40 -17.77
C SER A 813 -19.53 27.07 -16.57
N ASP A 814 -19.52 26.43 -15.40
CA ASP A 814 -18.86 26.92 -14.18
C ASP A 814 -17.33 26.74 -14.19
N MET A 815 -16.82 25.82 -15.02
CA MET A 815 -15.40 25.45 -15.14
C MET A 815 -14.93 25.50 -16.60
N LEU A 816 -15.47 26.45 -17.37
CA LEU A 816 -15.38 26.46 -18.83
C LEU A 816 -13.94 26.58 -19.33
N GLU A 817 -13.18 27.53 -18.80
CA GLU A 817 -11.78 27.76 -19.15
C GLU A 817 -10.88 26.53 -18.90
N PRO A 818 -10.83 25.92 -17.71
CA PRO A 818 -10.00 24.73 -17.47
C PRO A 818 -10.47 23.50 -18.25
N ASP A 819 -11.78 23.33 -18.45
CA ASP A 819 -12.31 22.20 -19.23
C ASP A 819 -11.95 22.35 -20.73
N LEU A 820 -12.01 23.56 -21.29
CA LEU A 820 -11.56 23.84 -22.67
C LEU A 820 -10.03 23.81 -22.82
N GLU A 821 -9.27 24.24 -21.81
CA GLU A 821 -7.80 24.12 -21.80
C GLU A 821 -7.37 22.65 -21.91
N ARG A 822 -8.09 21.74 -21.24
CA ARG A 822 -7.86 20.29 -21.36
C ARG A 822 -8.13 19.79 -22.79
N VAL A 823 -9.23 20.23 -23.41
CA VAL A 823 -9.53 19.90 -24.82
C VAL A 823 -8.45 20.47 -25.75
N ALA A 824 -7.98 21.69 -25.50
CA ALA A 824 -6.91 22.32 -26.27
C ALA A 824 -5.59 21.56 -26.16
N ARG A 825 -5.13 21.22 -24.94
CA ARG A 825 -3.93 20.38 -24.72
C ARG A 825 -4.01 19.06 -25.50
N ARG A 826 -5.19 18.45 -25.53
CA ARG A 826 -5.40 17.18 -26.22
C ARG A 826 -5.31 17.33 -27.73
N LEU A 827 -6.00 18.32 -28.29
CA LEU A 827 -5.96 18.59 -29.73
C LEU A 827 -4.56 19.02 -30.18
N SER A 828 -3.79 19.69 -29.33
CA SER A 828 -2.42 20.12 -29.62
C SER A 828 -1.34 19.08 -29.33
N GLY A 829 -1.69 17.89 -28.81
CA GLY A 829 -0.71 16.83 -28.49
C GLY A 829 0.08 17.03 -27.19
N HIS A 830 -0.41 17.86 -26.26
CA HIS A 830 0.18 18.15 -24.95
C HIS A 830 -0.59 17.52 -23.78
N SER A 831 -1.57 16.64 -24.04
CA SER A 831 -2.39 16.04 -22.98
C SER A 831 -1.67 14.86 -22.33
N VAL A 832 -1.25 15.03 -21.08
CA VAL A 832 -0.56 13.97 -20.33
C VAL A 832 -1.54 12.85 -19.97
N GLY A 833 -1.20 11.63 -20.40
CA GLY A 833 -1.93 10.42 -20.07
C GLY A 833 -1.20 9.56 -19.05
N ILE A 834 -1.94 8.89 -18.17
CA ILE A 834 -1.39 7.91 -17.23
C ILE A 834 -2.00 6.52 -17.44
N VAL A 835 -1.16 5.49 -17.43
CA VAL A 835 -1.57 4.08 -17.60
C VAL A 835 -1.19 3.29 -16.36
N LEU A 836 -2.21 2.74 -15.69
CA LEU A 836 -2.08 2.06 -14.40
C LEU A 836 -2.21 0.54 -14.57
N SER A 837 -1.13 -0.17 -14.28
CA SER A 837 -1.11 -1.63 -14.38
C SER A 837 -1.93 -2.37 -13.32
N GLY A 838 -2.30 -3.61 -13.63
CA GLY A 838 -2.83 -4.54 -12.64
C GLY A 838 -1.75 -5.06 -11.69
N GLY A 839 -2.18 -5.51 -10.50
CA GLY A 839 -1.26 -6.03 -9.48
C GLY A 839 -1.92 -6.41 -8.16
N GLY A 840 -3.24 -6.60 -8.14
CA GLY A 840 -4.00 -6.83 -6.91
C GLY A 840 -3.73 -5.73 -5.87
N ALA A 841 -3.44 -6.11 -4.62
CA ALA A 841 -3.13 -5.17 -3.54
C ALA A 841 -1.90 -4.28 -3.80
N ARG A 842 -0.97 -4.67 -4.68
CA ARG A 842 0.20 -3.84 -5.03
C ARG A 842 -0.20 -2.59 -5.82
N ALA A 843 -1.31 -2.64 -6.54
CA ALA A 843 -1.83 -1.51 -7.31
C ALA A 843 -2.21 -0.31 -6.44
N PHE A 844 -2.30 -0.46 -5.10
CA PHE A 844 -2.40 0.70 -4.20
C PHE A 844 -1.16 1.61 -4.23
N ALA A 845 -0.04 1.15 -4.79
CA ALA A 845 1.09 2.01 -5.10
C ALA A 845 0.73 3.12 -6.09
N HIS A 846 -0.24 2.91 -6.98
CA HIS A 846 -0.71 3.93 -7.91
C HIS A 846 -1.23 5.18 -7.19
N ILE A 847 -1.81 5.02 -6.00
CA ILE A 847 -2.30 6.13 -5.18
C ILE A 847 -1.15 7.07 -4.79
N GLY A 848 -0.03 6.49 -4.35
CA GLY A 848 1.16 7.26 -4.00
C GLY A 848 1.82 7.91 -5.22
N VAL A 849 1.77 7.25 -6.38
CA VAL A 849 2.26 7.86 -7.63
C VAL A 849 1.41 9.05 -8.04
N LEU A 850 0.08 8.92 -8.03
CA LEU A 850 -0.85 10.01 -8.34
C LEU A 850 -0.70 11.19 -7.37
N GLU A 851 -0.48 10.92 -6.09
CA GLU A 851 -0.20 11.94 -5.06
C GLU A 851 1.03 12.77 -5.40
N GLU A 852 2.17 12.13 -5.69
CA GLU A 852 3.43 12.84 -5.97
C GLU A 852 3.40 13.55 -7.34
N LEU A 853 2.78 12.95 -8.36
CA LEU A 853 2.62 13.61 -9.67
C LEU A 853 1.76 14.87 -9.55
N THR A 854 0.64 14.80 -8.83
CA THR A 854 -0.24 15.95 -8.61
C THR A 854 0.45 17.02 -7.77
N ALA A 855 1.20 16.61 -6.73
CA ALA A 855 1.97 17.53 -5.89
C ALA A 855 3.11 18.23 -6.67
N ALA A 856 3.68 17.56 -7.67
CA ALA A 856 4.67 18.15 -8.58
C ALA A 856 4.05 19.08 -9.65
N GLY A 857 2.72 19.23 -9.67
CA GLY A 857 2.01 20.06 -10.64
C GLY A 857 1.76 19.40 -12.00
N VAL A 858 1.96 18.08 -12.12
CA VAL A 858 1.65 17.35 -13.35
C VAL A 858 0.14 17.23 -13.51
N VAL A 859 -0.40 17.83 -14.57
CA VAL A 859 -1.84 17.78 -14.88
C VAL A 859 -2.13 16.56 -15.74
N VAL A 860 -2.76 15.54 -15.14
CA VAL A 860 -3.15 14.31 -15.83
C VAL A 860 -4.58 14.44 -16.37
N ASP A 861 -4.71 14.40 -17.69
CA ASP A 861 -5.97 14.61 -18.41
C ASP A 861 -6.63 13.28 -18.84
N ARG A 862 -5.82 12.23 -19.07
CA ARG A 862 -6.25 10.93 -19.60
C ARG A 862 -5.78 9.81 -18.69
N VAL A 863 -6.63 8.82 -18.43
CA VAL A 863 -6.34 7.72 -17.51
C VAL A 863 -6.69 6.40 -18.17
N ALA A 864 -5.80 5.41 -18.10
CA ALA A 864 -6.11 4.04 -18.49
C ALA A 864 -5.74 3.07 -17.37
N GLY A 865 -6.43 1.94 -17.31
CA GLY A 865 -6.01 0.87 -16.41
C GLY A 865 -6.64 -0.48 -16.69
N VAL A 866 -6.05 -1.49 -16.06
CA VAL A 866 -6.54 -2.88 -16.03
C VAL A 866 -6.55 -3.40 -14.60
N SER A 867 -7.44 -4.34 -14.28
CA SER A 867 -7.56 -4.92 -12.96
C SER A 867 -7.67 -3.85 -11.87
N MET A 868 -6.98 -4.03 -10.74
CA MET A 868 -6.93 -3.01 -9.69
C MET A 868 -6.37 -1.66 -10.14
N GLY A 869 -5.59 -1.60 -11.21
CA GLY A 869 -5.18 -0.34 -11.85
C GLY A 869 -6.37 0.39 -12.48
N ALA A 870 -7.30 -0.34 -13.11
CA ALA A 870 -8.56 0.24 -13.59
C ALA A 870 -9.44 0.76 -12.43
N PHE A 871 -9.47 0.04 -11.31
CA PHE A 871 -10.25 0.46 -10.14
C PHE A 871 -9.72 1.78 -9.55
N VAL A 872 -8.40 1.88 -9.31
CA VAL A 872 -7.77 3.13 -8.81
C VAL A 872 -7.86 4.25 -9.85
N GLY A 873 -7.64 3.93 -11.13
CA GLY A 873 -7.75 4.88 -12.24
C GLY A 873 -9.16 5.44 -12.40
N ALA A 874 -10.20 4.62 -12.24
CA ALA A 874 -11.59 5.06 -12.30
C ALA A 874 -11.94 6.05 -11.17
N LEU A 875 -11.46 5.81 -9.95
CA LEU A 875 -11.64 6.74 -8.83
C LEU A 875 -10.99 8.10 -9.13
N PHE A 876 -9.75 8.08 -9.62
CA PHE A 876 -9.05 9.30 -10.02
C PHE A 876 -9.74 10.00 -11.20
N ALA A 877 -10.26 9.23 -12.17
CA ALA A 877 -10.98 9.77 -13.32
C ALA A 877 -12.32 10.40 -12.94
N MET A 878 -12.95 9.96 -11.84
CA MET A 878 -14.16 10.58 -11.27
C MET A 878 -13.91 11.95 -10.62
N GLY A 879 -12.66 12.36 -10.43
CA GLY A 879 -12.34 13.62 -9.77
C GLY A 879 -11.71 13.47 -8.38
N LEU A 880 -11.66 12.26 -7.81
CA LEU A 880 -11.17 12.07 -6.45
C LEU A 880 -9.66 12.33 -6.36
N ASP A 881 -9.25 12.98 -5.28
CA ASP A 881 -7.84 13.13 -4.97
C ASP A 881 -7.23 11.82 -4.41
N ALA A 882 -5.92 11.84 -4.15
CA ALA A 882 -5.22 10.66 -3.64
C ALA A 882 -5.69 10.24 -2.23
N GLU A 883 -6.09 11.18 -1.37
CA GLU A 883 -6.57 10.88 -0.01
C GLU A 883 -7.98 10.26 -0.05
N GLU A 884 -8.87 10.80 -0.86
CA GLU A 884 -10.21 10.26 -1.09
C GLU A 884 -10.16 8.87 -1.74
N THR A 885 -9.25 8.69 -2.70
CA THR A 885 -9.00 7.40 -3.35
C THR A 885 -8.49 6.37 -2.35
N ASP A 886 -7.54 6.74 -1.48
CA ASP A 886 -7.03 5.92 -0.39
C ASP A 886 -8.14 5.50 0.58
N ALA A 887 -8.93 6.47 1.06
CA ALA A 887 -10.03 6.23 1.99
C ALA A 887 -11.08 5.28 1.39
N ARG A 888 -11.41 5.45 0.11
CA ARG A 888 -12.35 4.56 -0.60
C ARG A 888 -11.78 3.16 -0.77
N CYS A 889 -10.50 3.04 -1.12
CA CYS A 889 -9.81 1.76 -1.22
C CYS A 889 -9.73 1.04 0.13
N PHE A 890 -9.45 1.76 1.23
CA PHE A 890 -9.42 1.21 2.57
C PHE A 890 -10.80 0.70 3.01
N GLU A 891 -11.85 1.50 2.86
CA GLU A 891 -13.20 1.12 3.27
C GLU A 891 -13.71 -0.12 2.52
N GLU A 892 -13.53 -0.17 1.20
CA GLU A 892 -14.04 -1.28 0.40
C GLU A 892 -13.12 -2.52 0.46
N TRP A 893 -11.83 -2.39 0.16
CA TRP A 893 -10.94 -3.55 0.03
C TRP A 893 -10.37 -4.06 1.36
N VAL A 894 -10.14 -3.18 2.34
CA VAL A 894 -9.58 -3.57 3.65
C VAL A 894 -10.68 -3.88 4.64
N ARG A 895 -11.61 -2.95 4.87
CA ARG A 895 -12.64 -3.09 5.91
C ARG A 895 -13.76 -4.04 5.51
N ARG A 896 -14.33 -3.87 4.31
CA ARG A 896 -15.46 -4.70 3.82
C ARG A 896 -15.01 -6.02 3.21
N SER A 897 -13.78 -6.09 2.67
CA SER A 897 -13.14 -7.32 2.17
C SER A 897 -14.07 -8.10 1.20
N PRO A 898 -14.35 -7.58 0.00
CA PRO A 898 -15.39 -8.09 -0.91
C PRO A 898 -15.13 -9.52 -1.39
N LEU A 899 -13.89 -9.99 -1.37
CA LEU A 899 -13.52 -11.36 -1.74
C LEU A 899 -13.92 -12.43 -0.71
N ARG A 900 -14.51 -12.06 0.43
CA ARG A 900 -14.93 -13.01 1.49
C ARG A 900 -16.37 -13.49 1.31
N ASP A 901 -16.71 -13.92 0.10
CA ASP A 901 -18.03 -14.47 -0.27
C ASP A 901 -17.88 -15.81 -0.99
N TYR A 902 -17.37 -16.80 -0.25
CA TYR A 902 -17.00 -18.10 -0.79
C TYR A 902 -18.22 -18.90 -1.27
N THR A 903 -18.03 -19.68 -2.34
CA THR A 903 -19.04 -20.59 -2.89
C THR A 903 -18.45 -21.96 -3.19
N VAL A 904 -19.30 -22.95 -3.47
CA VAL A 904 -18.87 -24.25 -3.96
C VAL A 904 -18.26 -24.06 -5.36
N PRO A 905 -17.00 -24.50 -5.61
CA PRO A 905 -16.30 -24.18 -6.85
C PRO A 905 -16.93 -24.86 -8.07
N ARG A 906 -17.82 -24.15 -8.76
CA ARG A 906 -18.38 -24.58 -10.06
C ARG A 906 -17.84 -23.71 -11.20
N HIS A 907 -17.83 -22.39 -11.00
CA HIS A 907 -17.35 -21.40 -11.97
C HIS A 907 -16.39 -20.36 -11.36
N GLY A 908 -16.19 -20.39 -10.04
CA GLY A 908 -15.30 -19.50 -9.28
C GLY A 908 -15.26 -19.88 -7.79
N LEU A 909 -14.28 -19.39 -7.04
CA LEU A 909 -14.13 -19.60 -5.59
C LEU A 909 -15.07 -18.70 -4.77
N ILE A 910 -15.52 -17.59 -5.35
CA ILE A 910 -16.47 -16.65 -4.72
C ILE A 910 -17.73 -16.50 -5.58
N ARG A 911 -18.86 -16.10 -4.95
CA ARG A 911 -20.10 -15.77 -5.67
C ARG A 911 -19.98 -14.49 -6.50
N GLY A 912 -19.19 -13.53 -6.02
CA GLY A 912 -19.03 -12.22 -6.67
C GLY A 912 -20.05 -11.16 -6.26
N GLU A 913 -21.10 -11.51 -5.50
CA GLU A 913 -22.17 -10.58 -5.10
C GLU A 913 -21.65 -9.40 -4.27
N ARG A 914 -20.71 -9.66 -3.35
CA ARG A 914 -20.06 -8.58 -2.57
C ARG A 914 -19.21 -7.64 -3.42
N VAL A 915 -18.57 -8.16 -4.47
CA VAL A 915 -17.78 -7.35 -5.41
C VAL A 915 -18.73 -6.47 -6.21
N LYS A 916 -19.81 -7.04 -6.76
CA LYS A 916 -20.86 -6.28 -7.46
C LYS A 916 -21.46 -5.18 -6.59
N ALA A 917 -21.81 -5.50 -5.34
CA ALA A 917 -22.33 -4.52 -4.39
C ALA A 917 -21.31 -3.42 -4.05
N MET A 918 -20.02 -3.75 -3.98
CA MET A 918 -18.93 -2.77 -3.81
C MET A 918 -18.82 -1.83 -5.02
N LEU A 919 -18.87 -2.36 -6.24
CA LEU A 919 -18.79 -1.57 -7.47
C LEU A 919 -19.96 -0.59 -7.58
N HIS A 920 -21.19 -1.04 -7.33
CA HIS A 920 -22.36 -0.15 -7.32
C HIS A 920 -22.29 0.93 -6.23
N ARG A 921 -21.82 0.60 -5.02
CA ARG A 921 -21.63 1.62 -3.96
C ARG A 921 -20.54 2.63 -4.29
N THR A 922 -19.52 2.20 -5.02
CA THR A 922 -18.33 3.02 -5.31
C THR A 922 -18.57 3.94 -6.50
N PHE A 923 -19.14 3.40 -7.58
CA PHE A 923 -19.26 4.10 -8.87
C PHE A 923 -20.70 4.53 -9.19
N GLY A 924 -21.71 4.03 -8.48
CA GLY A 924 -23.10 4.44 -8.65
C GLY A 924 -23.63 4.21 -10.06
N THR A 925 -24.31 5.22 -10.62
CA THR A 925 -24.87 5.25 -11.98
C THR A 925 -23.95 5.94 -12.99
N VAL A 926 -22.73 6.32 -12.60
CA VAL A 926 -21.79 7.06 -13.46
C VAL A 926 -21.39 6.20 -14.66
N ALA A 927 -21.48 6.79 -15.85
CA ALA A 927 -20.99 6.20 -17.09
C ALA A 927 -19.59 6.73 -17.44
N ILE A 928 -18.80 5.97 -18.21
CA ILE A 928 -17.43 6.33 -18.58
C ILE A 928 -17.41 7.65 -19.38
N GLU A 929 -18.36 7.80 -20.30
CA GLU A 929 -18.51 8.99 -21.15
C GLU A 929 -18.89 10.27 -20.40
N GLU A 930 -19.33 10.16 -19.14
CA GLU A 930 -19.69 11.29 -18.28
C GLU A 930 -18.57 11.68 -17.29
N LEU A 931 -17.41 11.02 -17.36
CA LEU A 931 -16.30 11.29 -16.43
C LEU A 931 -15.63 12.64 -16.71
N PRO A 932 -15.18 13.36 -15.67
CA PRO A 932 -14.47 14.62 -15.84
C PRO A 932 -13.09 14.44 -16.49
N ARG A 933 -12.46 13.26 -16.35
CA ARG A 933 -11.23 12.87 -17.06
C ARG A 933 -11.52 11.70 -17.98
N SER A 934 -10.86 11.66 -19.14
CA SER A 934 -10.97 10.52 -20.06
C SER A 934 -10.48 9.25 -19.37
N PHE A 935 -11.25 8.17 -19.50
CA PHE A 935 -10.94 6.89 -18.87
C PHE A 935 -11.05 5.72 -19.84
N ILE A 936 -9.99 4.91 -19.88
CA ILE A 936 -9.89 3.72 -20.72
C ILE A 936 -9.75 2.49 -19.82
N CYS A 937 -10.69 1.56 -19.90
CA CYS A 937 -10.69 0.34 -19.09
C CYS A 937 -10.43 -0.90 -19.95
N GLY A 938 -9.34 -1.62 -19.68
CA GLY A 938 -9.01 -2.84 -20.41
C GLY A 938 -9.59 -4.10 -19.76
N CYS A 939 -10.23 -4.95 -20.55
CA CYS A 939 -10.74 -6.28 -20.18
C CYS A 939 -10.22 -7.32 -21.18
N ALA A 940 -10.10 -8.58 -20.80
CA ALA A 940 -9.74 -9.64 -21.74
C ALA A 940 -11.00 -10.42 -22.16
N GLU A 941 -11.15 -10.67 -23.45
CA GLU A 941 -12.20 -11.56 -23.98
C GLU A 941 -11.62 -12.98 -24.14
N LEU A 942 -12.27 -13.94 -23.50
CA LEU A 942 -11.70 -15.27 -23.28
C LEU A 942 -11.64 -16.14 -24.55
N ARG A 943 -12.50 -15.90 -25.55
CA ARG A 943 -12.57 -16.74 -26.77
C ARG A 943 -11.54 -16.33 -27.82
N SER A 944 -11.32 -15.04 -27.98
CA SER A 944 -10.41 -14.40 -28.94
C SER A 944 -9.01 -14.15 -28.37
N GLY A 945 -8.89 -14.10 -27.03
CA GLY A 945 -7.62 -13.76 -26.36
C GLY A 945 -7.19 -12.30 -26.56
N GLN A 946 -8.10 -11.44 -27.02
CA GLN A 946 -7.83 -10.02 -27.29
C GLN A 946 -8.16 -9.14 -26.08
N LEU A 947 -7.45 -8.02 -25.97
CA LEU A 947 -7.79 -6.96 -25.02
C LEU A 947 -8.96 -6.15 -25.59
N VAL A 948 -10.10 -6.20 -24.93
CA VAL A 948 -11.26 -5.35 -25.19
C VAL A 948 -11.13 -4.07 -24.37
N VAL A 949 -11.07 -2.95 -25.08
CA VAL A 949 -10.97 -1.62 -24.48
C VAL A 949 -12.37 -1.02 -24.35
N LYS A 950 -12.78 -0.68 -23.13
CA LYS A 950 -14.04 0.00 -22.83
C LYS A 950 -13.81 1.50 -22.65
N ARG A 951 -14.54 2.30 -23.44
CA ARG A 951 -14.53 3.77 -23.42
C ARG A 951 -15.92 4.39 -23.18
N SER A 952 -16.96 3.57 -23.12
CA SER A 952 -18.34 3.99 -22.88
C SER A 952 -19.12 2.92 -22.11
N GLY A 953 -20.25 3.34 -21.51
CA GLY A 953 -21.15 2.53 -20.72
C GLY A 953 -20.92 2.64 -19.20
N PRO A 954 -21.65 1.85 -18.39
CA PRO A 954 -21.61 1.97 -16.94
C PRO A 954 -20.21 1.71 -16.36
N LEU A 955 -19.70 2.63 -15.56
CA LEU A 955 -18.34 2.55 -15.01
C LEU A 955 -18.14 1.34 -14.10
N TRP A 956 -19.12 1.07 -13.23
CA TRP A 956 -19.11 -0.07 -12.32
C TRP A 956 -18.96 -1.40 -13.06
N GLU A 957 -19.47 -1.47 -14.28
CA GLU A 957 -19.45 -2.67 -15.10
C GLU A 957 -18.12 -2.84 -15.82
N GLY A 958 -17.62 -1.78 -16.48
CA GLY A 958 -16.31 -1.82 -17.14
C GLY A 958 -15.20 -2.20 -16.16
N VAL A 959 -15.15 -1.52 -15.00
CA VAL A 959 -14.19 -1.84 -13.93
C VAL A 959 -14.45 -3.24 -13.37
N GLY A 960 -15.71 -3.64 -13.21
CA GLY A 960 -16.10 -4.96 -12.73
C GLY A 960 -15.59 -6.11 -13.59
N PHE A 961 -15.66 -5.97 -14.91
CA PHE A 961 -15.07 -6.92 -15.86
C PHE A 961 -13.54 -6.95 -15.74
N SER A 962 -12.93 -5.78 -15.61
CA SER A 962 -11.47 -5.63 -15.55
C SER A 962 -10.85 -6.26 -14.29
N ILE A 963 -11.54 -6.27 -13.14
CA ILE A 963 -11.04 -6.86 -11.88
C ILE A 963 -11.39 -8.34 -11.68
N ASN A 964 -12.02 -8.97 -12.67
CA ASN A 964 -12.56 -10.31 -12.51
C ASN A 964 -11.54 -11.41 -12.84
N ILE A 965 -10.73 -11.76 -11.84
CA ILE A 965 -9.67 -12.78 -11.97
C ILE A 965 -10.30 -14.17 -12.17
N PRO A 966 -9.98 -14.90 -13.26
CA PRO A 966 -10.43 -16.27 -13.49
C PRO A 966 -10.12 -17.18 -12.30
N ILE A 967 -10.96 -18.22 -12.09
CA ILE A 967 -10.90 -19.16 -10.96
C ILE A 967 -11.31 -18.51 -9.62
N ILE A 968 -10.96 -17.24 -9.37
CA ILE A 968 -11.39 -16.53 -8.18
C ILE A 968 -12.85 -16.11 -8.32
N GLY A 969 -13.17 -15.28 -9.32
CA GLY A 969 -14.54 -14.86 -9.63
C GLY A 969 -15.12 -15.57 -10.86
N PRO A 970 -16.46 -15.64 -11.00
CA PRO A 970 -17.10 -16.20 -12.17
C PRO A 970 -16.95 -15.27 -13.39
N PRO A 971 -16.65 -15.80 -14.60
CA PRO A 971 -16.53 -14.98 -15.81
C PRO A 971 -17.84 -14.25 -16.12
N GLN A 972 -17.74 -13.05 -16.67
CA GLN A 972 -18.91 -12.20 -16.92
C GLN A 972 -19.32 -12.33 -18.39
N VAL A 973 -20.62 -12.55 -18.64
CA VAL A 973 -21.16 -12.71 -20.00
C VAL A 973 -21.94 -11.45 -20.38
N ARG A 974 -21.58 -10.81 -21.49
CA ARG A 974 -22.33 -9.66 -22.02
C ARG A 974 -22.33 -9.66 -23.54
N GLY A 975 -23.52 -9.64 -24.15
CA GLY A 975 -23.66 -9.57 -25.61
C GLY A 975 -23.06 -10.76 -26.39
N GLY A 976 -22.80 -11.90 -25.72
CA GLY A 976 -22.11 -13.05 -26.31
C GLY A 976 -20.61 -13.12 -26.02
N ASP A 977 -20.02 -12.04 -25.49
CA ASP A 977 -18.62 -11.98 -25.07
C ASP A 977 -18.43 -12.57 -23.66
N LEU A 978 -17.30 -13.23 -23.44
CA LEU A 978 -16.91 -13.80 -22.15
C LEU A 978 -15.72 -13.02 -21.57
N LEU A 979 -16.02 -12.04 -20.72
CA LEU A 979 -15.04 -11.05 -20.24
C LEU A 979 -14.44 -11.43 -18.88
N ILE A 980 -13.11 -11.28 -18.79
CA ILE A 980 -12.29 -11.55 -17.61
C ILE A 980 -11.22 -10.46 -17.42
N ASP A 981 -10.42 -10.58 -16.36
CA ASP A 981 -9.37 -9.62 -16.01
C ASP A 981 -8.38 -9.37 -17.17
N GLY A 982 -8.28 -8.10 -17.59
CA GLY A 982 -7.43 -7.66 -18.71
C GLY A 982 -5.94 -7.83 -18.48
N SER A 983 -5.49 -7.92 -17.22
CA SER A 983 -4.08 -8.09 -16.84
C SER A 983 -3.43 -9.37 -17.36
N LEU A 984 -4.25 -10.33 -17.80
CA LEU A 984 -3.83 -11.60 -18.36
C LEU A 984 -3.36 -11.50 -19.81
N VAL A 985 -3.88 -10.53 -20.57
CA VAL A 985 -3.51 -10.28 -21.97
C VAL A 985 -2.51 -9.14 -22.04
N ASP A 986 -2.87 -7.99 -21.49
CA ASP A 986 -2.01 -6.82 -21.42
C ASP A 986 -2.18 -6.13 -20.06
N ASN A 987 -1.17 -6.32 -19.20
CA ASN A 987 -1.18 -5.72 -17.87
C ASN A 987 -0.89 -4.21 -17.87
N LEU A 988 -0.50 -3.63 -19.00
CA LEU A 988 -0.10 -2.23 -19.10
C LEU A 988 -0.46 -1.71 -20.49
N PRO A 989 -1.73 -1.35 -20.75
CA PRO A 989 -2.25 -1.05 -22.10
C PRO A 989 -1.83 0.33 -22.62
N VAL A 990 -0.52 0.60 -22.65
CA VAL A 990 0.06 1.87 -23.13
C VAL A 990 -0.29 2.09 -24.59
N ARG A 991 -0.24 1.02 -25.39
CA ARG A 991 -0.53 1.07 -26.82
C ARG A 991 -1.92 1.65 -27.10
N SER A 992 -2.94 1.21 -26.37
CA SER A 992 -4.33 1.68 -26.56
C SER A 992 -4.52 3.17 -26.29
N MET A 993 -3.65 3.78 -25.47
CA MET A 993 -3.61 5.22 -25.25
C MET A 993 -2.70 5.95 -26.25
N ALA A 994 -1.59 5.32 -26.66
CA ALA A 994 -0.65 5.87 -27.64
C ALA A 994 -1.27 5.98 -29.04
N GLU A 995 -2.14 5.03 -29.42
CA GLU A 995 -2.87 5.05 -30.69
C GLU A 995 -3.76 6.30 -30.87
N LEU A 996 -4.10 7.01 -29.79
CA LEU A 996 -4.84 8.27 -29.86
C LEU A 996 -3.97 9.45 -30.33
N GLY A 997 -2.65 9.40 -30.08
CA GLY A 997 -1.71 10.45 -30.50
C GLY A 997 -1.86 11.81 -29.79
N GLU A 998 -2.36 11.83 -28.55
CA GLU A 998 -2.79 13.06 -27.86
C GLU A 998 -1.77 13.67 -26.89
N GLY A 999 -0.57 13.10 -26.80
CA GLY A 999 0.54 13.63 -26.00
C GLY A 999 1.23 12.61 -25.11
N PRO A 1000 2.10 13.08 -24.18
CA PRO A 1000 2.99 12.23 -23.40
C PRO A 1000 2.26 11.18 -22.55
N ILE A 1001 2.85 10.00 -22.39
CA ILE A 1001 2.27 8.91 -21.61
C ILE A 1001 3.20 8.46 -20.47
N ILE A 1002 2.65 8.49 -19.25
CA ILE A 1002 3.28 7.97 -18.04
C ILE A 1002 2.72 6.56 -17.78
N ALA A 1003 3.59 5.56 -17.78
CA ALA A 1003 3.25 4.19 -17.43
C ALA A 1003 3.64 3.88 -15.98
N VAL A 1004 2.70 3.38 -15.18
CA VAL A 1004 2.96 2.94 -13.81
C VAL A 1004 2.86 1.41 -13.74
N ASP A 1005 4.01 0.77 -13.59
CA ASP A 1005 4.18 -0.68 -13.64
C ASP A 1005 4.49 -1.24 -12.25
N VAL A 1006 3.49 -1.81 -11.56
CA VAL A 1006 3.61 -2.39 -10.21
C VAL A 1006 3.96 -3.88 -10.23
N LYS A 1007 4.32 -4.41 -11.40
CA LYS A 1007 4.54 -5.84 -11.61
C LYS A 1007 5.59 -6.39 -10.66
N ALA A 1008 5.38 -7.63 -10.24
CA ALA A 1008 6.39 -8.43 -9.58
C ALA A 1008 7.56 -8.61 -10.54
N THR A 1009 8.71 -8.00 -10.28
CA THR A 1009 9.95 -8.41 -10.93
C THR A 1009 10.17 -9.88 -10.58
N PHE A 1010 9.88 -10.79 -11.52
CA PHE A 1010 10.18 -12.22 -11.37
C PHE A 1010 11.69 -12.49 -11.45
N ASN A 1011 12.45 -11.51 -11.95
CA ASN A 1011 13.90 -11.46 -11.81
C ASN A 1011 14.26 -10.75 -10.51
N ARG A 1012 14.79 -11.51 -9.54
CA ARG A 1012 15.83 -10.96 -8.67
C ARG A 1012 16.94 -10.50 -9.61
N GLY A 1013 17.04 -9.19 -9.83
CA GLY A 1013 18.24 -8.59 -10.41
C GLY A 1013 19.46 -9.09 -9.66
N ASP A 1014 20.52 -9.31 -10.41
CA ASP A 1014 21.75 -10.02 -10.06
C ASP A 1014 22.61 -9.28 -9.01
N ASP A 1015 22.06 -9.04 -7.81
CA ASP A 1015 22.78 -8.60 -6.61
C ASP A 1015 23.59 -9.76 -5.98
N ARG A 1016 24.18 -10.62 -6.82
CA ARG A 1016 25.12 -11.66 -6.40
C ARG A 1016 26.52 -11.10 -6.11
N ARG A 1017 26.79 -9.83 -6.43
CA ARG A 1017 28.15 -9.27 -6.29
C ARG A 1017 28.56 -8.85 -4.87
N GLN A 1018 27.70 -8.95 -3.87
CA GLN A 1018 28.08 -8.68 -2.47
C GLN A 1018 27.36 -9.60 -1.47
N ARG A 1019 27.68 -10.91 -1.45
CA ARG A 1019 27.27 -11.77 -0.34
C ARG A 1019 28.38 -12.73 0.10
N PRO A 1020 28.63 -12.88 1.41
CA PRO A 1020 29.53 -13.91 1.91
C PRO A 1020 28.92 -15.28 1.64
N VAL A 1021 29.75 -16.19 1.16
CA VAL A 1021 29.43 -17.60 0.90
C VAL A 1021 29.02 -18.27 2.22
N GLY A 1022 27.84 -18.90 2.28
CA GLY A 1022 27.54 -19.80 3.42
C GLY A 1022 26.09 -20.16 3.76
N ARG A 1023 25.03 -19.59 3.17
CA ARG A 1023 23.65 -20.07 3.42
C ARG A 1023 22.67 -19.65 2.32
N GLU A 1024 22.10 -20.63 1.62
CA GLU A 1024 21.00 -20.37 0.68
C GLU A 1024 19.73 -19.96 1.45
N PRO A 1025 19.07 -18.85 1.08
CA PRO A 1025 17.79 -18.51 1.67
C PRO A 1025 16.72 -19.49 1.18
N ARG A 1026 15.97 -20.11 2.10
CA ARG A 1026 14.75 -20.86 1.75
C ARG A 1026 13.78 -19.93 0.99
N GLU A 1027 13.55 -20.20 -0.28
CA GLU A 1027 12.55 -19.49 -1.08
C GLU A 1027 11.16 -19.73 -0.48
N ARG A 1028 10.43 -18.64 -0.23
CA ARG A 1028 9.05 -18.71 0.28
C ARG A 1028 8.14 -19.22 -0.84
N ILE A 1029 7.56 -20.39 -0.64
CA ILE A 1029 6.57 -20.96 -1.56
C ILE A 1029 5.29 -20.09 -1.49
N PRO A 1030 4.83 -19.48 -2.61
CA PRO A 1030 3.62 -18.65 -2.65
C PRO A 1030 2.36 -19.44 -2.28
N SER A 1031 1.25 -18.72 -2.03
CA SER A 1031 -0.03 -19.38 -1.74
C SER A 1031 -0.65 -20.04 -2.95
N LEU A 1032 -1.54 -21.03 -2.79
CA LEU A 1032 -2.17 -21.66 -3.97
C LEU A 1032 -2.85 -20.59 -4.84
N ALA A 1033 -3.63 -19.69 -4.22
CA ALA A 1033 -4.23 -18.56 -4.90
C ALA A 1033 -3.17 -17.64 -5.53
N GLU A 1034 -2.11 -17.29 -4.81
CA GLU A 1034 -1.03 -16.43 -5.32
C GLU A 1034 -0.19 -17.09 -6.42
N THR A 1035 0.07 -18.39 -6.34
CA THR A 1035 0.78 -19.19 -7.34
C THR A 1035 -0.06 -19.25 -8.60
N ILE A 1036 -1.36 -19.52 -8.50
CA ILE A 1036 -2.29 -19.49 -9.62
C ILE A 1036 -2.29 -18.10 -10.26
N THR A 1037 -2.46 -17.03 -9.47
CA THR A 1037 -2.43 -15.65 -10.01
C THR A 1037 -1.08 -15.32 -10.66
N ARG A 1038 0.05 -15.75 -10.09
CA ARG A 1038 1.39 -15.54 -10.67
C ARG A 1038 1.59 -16.31 -11.98
N VAL A 1039 1.12 -17.55 -12.05
CA VAL A 1039 1.16 -18.37 -13.28
C VAL A 1039 0.28 -17.75 -14.36
N LEU A 1040 -0.93 -17.29 -14.00
CA LEU A 1040 -1.84 -16.61 -14.92
C LEU A 1040 -1.25 -15.29 -15.46
N LEU A 1041 -0.61 -14.50 -14.60
CA LEU A 1041 0.04 -13.22 -15.00
C LEU A 1041 1.38 -13.40 -15.72
N LEU A 1042 1.92 -14.62 -15.79
CA LEU A 1042 3.18 -14.89 -16.49
C LEU A 1042 3.04 -14.68 -18.00
N GLY A 1043 1.85 -14.95 -18.56
CA GLY A 1043 1.56 -14.78 -19.99
C GLY A 1043 1.65 -13.33 -20.48
N SER A 1044 1.27 -12.36 -19.65
CA SER A 1044 1.35 -10.92 -19.99
C SER A 1044 2.74 -10.31 -19.73
N ALA A 1045 3.73 -11.11 -19.32
CA ALA A 1045 5.11 -10.64 -19.11
C ALA A 1045 5.70 -9.98 -20.36
N ASN A 1046 5.55 -10.65 -21.50
CA ASN A 1046 6.14 -10.22 -22.78
C ASN A 1046 5.41 -9.00 -23.38
N THR A 1047 4.10 -8.88 -23.20
CA THR A 1047 3.30 -7.77 -23.73
C THR A 1047 3.59 -6.45 -23.00
N SER A 1048 3.76 -6.50 -21.67
CA SER A 1048 4.11 -5.29 -20.90
C SER A 1048 5.49 -4.71 -21.24
N GLU A 1049 6.45 -5.55 -21.64
CA GLU A 1049 7.79 -5.08 -22.01
C GLU A 1049 7.78 -4.31 -23.34
N ALA A 1050 7.02 -4.80 -24.32
CA ALA A 1050 6.77 -4.08 -25.57
C ALA A 1050 5.96 -2.79 -25.32
N ALA A 1051 4.94 -2.84 -24.45
CA ALA A 1051 4.11 -1.68 -24.12
C ALA A 1051 4.90 -0.52 -23.50
N ARG A 1052 5.93 -0.80 -22.70
CA ARG A 1052 6.81 0.23 -22.11
C ARG A 1052 7.57 1.05 -23.15
N GLN A 1053 7.81 0.53 -24.35
CA GLN A 1053 8.48 1.28 -25.42
C GLN A 1053 7.63 2.47 -25.92
N HIS A 1054 6.31 2.40 -25.72
CA HIS A 1054 5.37 3.45 -26.06
C HIS A 1054 5.18 4.49 -24.95
N ALA A 1055 5.71 4.27 -23.75
CA ALA A 1055 5.65 5.25 -22.67
C ALA A 1055 6.82 6.22 -22.73
N ASP A 1056 6.58 7.48 -22.36
CA ASP A 1056 7.63 8.51 -22.30
C ASP A 1056 8.28 8.58 -20.91
N LEU A 1057 7.53 8.17 -19.87
CA LEU A 1057 8.05 7.93 -18.53
C LEU A 1057 7.49 6.62 -17.98
N THR A 1058 8.35 5.79 -17.38
CA THR A 1058 7.90 4.57 -16.68
C THR A 1058 8.26 4.64 -15.20
N ILE A 1059 7.25 4.59 -14.34
CA ILE A 1059 7.39 4.56 -12.88
C ILE A 1059 7.23 3.11 -12.41
N ARG A 1060 8.17 2.62 -11.61
CA ARG A 1060 8.20 1.23 -11.13
C ARG A 1060 8.22 1.13 -9.60
N PRO A 1061 7.04 1.15 -8.95
CA PRO A 1061 6.96 0.99 -7.50
C PRO A 1061 7.49 -0.37 -7.03
N ARG A 1062 8.42 -0.37 -6.07
CA ARG A 1062 9.00 -1.59 -5.50
C ARG A 1062 8.14 -2.18 -4.38
N ALA A 1063 6.97 -2.71 -4.73
CA ALA A 1063 6.00 -3.28 -3.79
C ALA A 1063 6.17 -4.81 -3.55
N GLU A 1064 7.39 -5.35 -3.67
CA GLU A 1064 7.66 -6.80 -3.69
C GLU A 1064 7.31 -7.51 -2.37
N GLY A 1065 7.24 -6.76 -1.25
CA GLY A 1065 6.81 -7.25 0.07
C GLY A 1065 5.29 -7.39 0.25
N VAL A 1066 4.48 -6.85 -0.67
CA VAL A 1066 3.02 -6.89 -0.62
C VAL A 1066 2.51 -8.09 -1.41
N GLY A 1067 1.70 -8.96 -0.80
CA GLY A 1067 1.06 -10.08 -1.51
C GLY A 1067 -0.06 -9.61 -2.44
N LEU A 1068 -0.28 -10.26 -3.59
CA LEU A 1068 -1.29 -9.83 -4.58
C LEU A 1068 -2.72 -9.76 -4.01
N LEU A 1069 -3.06 -10.61 -3.04
CA LEU A 1069 -4.38 -10.62 -2.39
C LEU A 1069 -4.34 -10.07 -0.96
N GLU A 1070 -3.24 -9.41 -0.56
CA GLU A 1070 -3.03 -8.89 0.80
C GLU A 1070 -3.37 -7.40 0.92
N PHE A 1071 -4.63 -7.05 0.63
CA PHE A 1071 -5.11 -5.66 0.57
C PHE A 1071 -4.91 -4.84 1.86
N HIS A 1072 -4.73 -5.50 3.01
CA HIS A 1072 -4.42 -4.84 4.29
C HIS A 1072 -3.04 -4.15 4.33
N GLN A 1073 -2.17 -4.41 3.34
CA GLN A 1073 -0.86 -3.75 3.21
C GLN A 1073 -0.90 -2.47 2.35
N LEU A 1074 -2.06 -1.80 2.30
CA LEU A 1074 -2.30 -0.61 1.49
C LEU A 1074 -1.24 0.48 1.72
N ASP A 1075 -0.95 0.80 2.98
CA ASP A 1075 0.02 1.85 3.34
C ASP A 1075 1.43 1.57 2.78
N VAL A 1076 1.85 0.30 2.83
CA VAL A 1076 3.17 -0.13 2.33
C VAL A 1076 3.25 0.00 0.82
N ALA A 1077 2.17 -0.37 0.12
CA ALA A 1077 2.09 -0.23 -1.33
C ALA A 1077 2.09 1.26 -1.73
N ARG A 1078 1.27 2.09 -1.07
CA ARG A 1078 1.20 3.55 -1.32
C ARG A 1078 2.56 4.21 -1.14
N GLU A 1079 3.28 3.90 -0.07
CA GLU A 1079 4.63 4.45 0.17
C GLU A 1079 5.61 4.07 -0.92
N ALA A 1080 5.63 2.80 -1.33
CA ALA A 1080 6.47 2.34 -2.44
C ALA A 1080 6.16 3.08 -3.75
N GLY A 1081 4.91 3.50 -3.94
CA GLY A 1081 4.48 4.36 -5.04
C GLY A 1081 5.07 5.76 -4.95
N ARG A 1082 4.99 6.39 -3.77
CA ARG A 1082 5.54 7.74 -3.54
C ARG A 1082 7.04 7.79 -3.79
N ASP A 1083 7.78 6.84 -3.23
CA ASP A 1083 9.23 6.76 -3.40
C ASP A 1083 9.62 6.61 -4.87
N ALA A 1084 8.93 5.73 -5.61
CA ALA A 1084 9.20 5.51 -7.03
C ALA A 1084 8.84 6.72 -7.88
N ALA A 1085 7.76 7.43 -7.56
CA ALA A 1085 7.36 8.64 -8.28
C ALA A 1085 8.37 9.78 -8.07
N ARG A 1086 8.85 10.01 -6.83
CA ARG A 1086 9.89 11.01 -6.57
C ARG A 1086 11.17 10.72 -7.35
N SER A 1087 11.66 9.48 -7.30
CA SER A 1087 12.84 9.09 -8.08
C SER A 1087 12.64 9.24 -9.59
N ALA A 1088 11.43 8.96 -10.10
CA ALA A 1088 11.12 9.13 -11.51
C ALA A 1088 11.03 10.60 -11.93
N LEU A 1089 10.45 11.46 -11.09
CA LEU A 1089 10.37 12.90 -11.31
C LEU A 1089 11.76 13.56 -11.30
N GLU A 1090 12.66 13.13 -10.41
CA GLU A 1090 14.05 13.58 -10.40
C GLU A 1090 14.82 13.21 -11.68
N ALA A 1091 14.48 12.05 -12.27
CA ALA A 1091 15.12 11.54 -13.48
C ALA A 1091 14.44 11.99 -14.78
N ALA A 1092 13.26 12.62 -14.70
CA ALA A 1092 12.47 12.99 -15.87
C ALA A 1092 13.08 14.21 -16.59
N PRO A 1093 13.07 14.23 -17.94
CA PRO A 1093 13.48 15.41 -18.68
C PRO A 1093 12.51 16.58 -18.39
N PRO A 1094 13.01 17.81 -18.20
CA PRO A 1094 12.17 18.96 -17.84
C PRO A 1094 11.14 19.34 -18.92
N GLU A 1095 11.32 18.90 -20.17
CA GLU A 1095 10.40 19.13 -21.29
C GLU A 1095 9.17 18.21 -21.30
N LEU A 1096 9.10 17.21 -20.41
CA LEU A 1096 8.01 16.22 -20.42
C LEU A 1096 6.68 16.76 -19.88
N PHE A 1097 6.73 17.80 -19.04
CA PHE A 1097 5.58 18.26 -18.24
C PHE A 1097 5.17 19.72 -18.50
N PHE A 1098 5.85 20.42 -19.42
CA PHE A 1098 5.66 21.86 -19.66
C PHE A 1098 5.50 22.20 -21.13
#